data_AF-A0A0C1VUJ6-F1
#
_entry.id   AF-A0A0C1VUJ6-F1
#
_cell.length_a   1.000
_cell.length_b   1.000
_cell.length_c   1.000
_cell.angle_alpha   90.00
_cell.angle_beta   90.00
_cell.angle_gamma   90.00
#
_symmetry.space_group_name_H-M   'P 1'
#
loop_
_entity.id
_entity.type
_entity.pdbx_description
1 polymer ?
#
loop_
_entity_poly.entity_id
_entity_poly.type
_entity_poly.pdbx_seq_one_letter_code
_entity_poly.pdbx_strand_id
1 'polypeptide(L)'
;MDGEVDVSITGVVDTNQLGSYEIVYFAQDSSNNSSTVVRTVEVVDSTAPIVTLQGGNPIDVAFGTDFSDLGATAMDNVDGPVEVTISGFVDTNQLGRYEVAYFAQDSRANSAKVIRTINVVDREAPVLILQGNNPLEVALGSNFNDPGATVTDNADDMVEIAVNGSVDVNTVGSYEVSYSAIDASGNESSTTREVVVKDLEAPVINLNGESNIMLFVGDIYEEQGATALDNLDGDLTNEVVSSGIVDHTLAGTYYVEYSVYDTAGNFGEATREVIVVEKSYDITFRDSDLTLYENEYTHRFWFDFVEEQNTSRSLTFKVSAQSTADRFDFTLDRTFNPTMESSGYIELTIFDDTVFEGQEIISIEVLDEDQELVTLVDIKLEDESSQPIRHAPLKTDFLDTSSAVFDDILYVTDGQKVVKYDLTKEQNIAYAENIFTPYFFLGDSIAHNGEMYYFADGVLRRLNKELLTFEFVSSAPEALGGSSQIQVIENKIYMVGGFNEHGDITRSAYSYDLEAREWKTLASANVERYDSATAVIGDTLYVFGGNYSNFEYSSYNTQSDSWTSLGTYHPLNRDKHTAVTSGKYIYVLKTELYGYGYQEVMRYDTELDTWQIRYFDVLNYAYRDTFIHKGRIYLVGGDDDVEDSSRVDSVYWGDD
;
A
#
# COMPACT_ATOMS: atom_id res chain seq x y z
N MET A 1 77.43 -65.94 -134.34
CA MET A 1 76.87 -64.70 -133.76
C MET A 1 75.45 -65.09 -133.46
N ASP A 2 75.19 -65.39 -132.19
CA ASP A 2 74.16 -66.38 -131.83
C ASP A 2 72.78 -65.75 -131.56
N GLY A 3 72.64 -64.45 -131.85
CA GLY A 3 71.42 -63.72 -131.54
C GLY A 3 71.22 -63.52 -130.03
N GLU A 4 69.97 -63.32 -129.63
CA GLU A 4 69.56 -63.23 -128.24
C GLU A 4 69.69 -64.60 -127.56
N VAL A 5 70.29 -64.62 -126.37
CA VAL A 5 70.54 -65.86 -125.61
C VAL A 5 69.61 -65.89 -124.41
N ASP A 6 68.94 -67.02 -124.20
CA ASP A 6 68.03 -67.20 -123.09
C ASP A 6 68.75 -67.00 -121.74
N VAL A 7 68.15 -66.16 -120.89
CA VAL A 7 68.61 -65.95 -119.52
C VAL A 7 67.89 -66.94 -118.61
N SER A 8 68.65 -67.81 -117.97
CA SER A 8 68.13 -68.60 -116.85
C SER A 8 68.13 -67.75 -115.58
N ILE A 9 67.00 -67.74 -114.88
CA ILE A 9 66.83 -67.02 -113.61
C ILE A 9 66.82 -68.06 -112.49
N THR A 10 67.69 -67.88 -111.51
CA THR A 10 67.76 -68.72 -110.32
C THR A 10 67.73 -67.86 -109.07
N GLY A 11 67.16 -68.37 -107.97
CA GLY A 11 66.87 -67.60 -106.77
C GLY A 11 65.36 -67.38 -106.59
N VAL A 12 64.90 -67.50 -105.34
CA VAL A 12 63.48 -67.35 -104.96
C VAL A 12 63.44 -66.30 -103.86
N VAL A 13 62.54 -65.32 -103.99
CA VAL A 13 62.25 -64.37 -102.91
C VAL A 13 61.02 -64.89 -102.18
N ASP A 14 61.17 -65.17 -100.89
CA ASP A 14 60.01 -65.44 -100.03
C ASP A 14 59.55 -64.11 -99.42
N THR A 15 58.43 -63.58 -99.91
CA THR A 15 57.87 -62.32 -99.42
C THR A 15 57.24 -62.44 -98.03
N ASN A 16 57.19 -63.64 -97.43
CA ASN A 16 56.70 -63.86 -96.06
C ASN A 16 57.84 -63.96 -95.03
N GLN A 17 59.09 -63.92 -95.46
CA GLN A 17 60.25 -63.96 -94.57
C GLN A 17 61.11 -62.71 -94.79
N LEU A 18 61.42 -62.03 -93.68
CA LEU A 18 62.32 -60.89 -93.71
C LEU A 18 63.72 -61.33 -94.14
N GLY A 19 64.34 -60.56 -95.02
CA GLY A 19 65.69 -60.86 -95.46
C GLY A 19 66.07 -60.20 -96.78
N SER A 20 67.35 -60.39 -97.12
CA SER A 20 67.93 -59.96 -98.37
C SER A 20 68.09 -61.19 -99.27
N TYR A 21 67.38 -61.19 -100.40
CA TYR A 21 67.31 -62.32 -101.31
C TYR A 21 68.03 -61.97 -102.61
N GLU A 22 68.94 -62.84 -103.04
CA GLU A 22 69.65 -62.69 -104.30
C GLU A 22 68.95 -63.47 -105.41
N ILE A 23 68.58 -62.78 -106.49
CA ILE A 23 68.15 -63.39 -107.74
C ILE A 23 69.30 -63.29 -108.72
N VAL A 24 69.74 -64.44 -109.22
CA VAL A 24 70.87 -64.59 -110.14
C VAL A 24 70.36 -64.84 -111.54
N TYR A 25 70.76 -63.97 -112.46
CA TYR A 25 70.48 -64.08 -113.89
C TYR A 25 71.74 -64.59 -114.57
N PHE A 26 71.64 -65.75 -115.22
CA PHE A 26 72.75 -66.40 -115.94
C PHE A 26 72.40 -66.59 -117.41
N ALA A 27 73.27 -66.15 -118.31
CA ALA A 27 73.16 -66.37 -119.74
C ALA A 27 74.44 -66.99 -120.28
N GLN A 28 74.33 -67.93 -121.22
CA GLN A 28 75.46 -68.60 -121.85
C GLN A 28 75.23 -68.82 -123.35
N ASP A 29 76.14 -68.33 -124.19
CA ASP A 29 76.03 -68.44 -125.66
C ASP A 29 76.39 -69.85 -126.19
N SER A 30 76.18 -70.10 -127.50
CA SER A 30 76.45 -71.42 -128.10
C SER A 30 77.94 -71.77 -128.20
N SER A 31 78.81 -70.79 -127.91
CA SER A 31 80.26 -70.94 -127.79
C SER A 31 80.73 -71.11 -126.34
N ASN A 32 79.79 -71.31 -125.40
CA ASN A 32 79.98 -71.47 -123.96
C ASN A 32 80.48 -70.22 -123.18
N ASN A 33 80.47 -69.01 -123.76
CA ASN A 33 80.75 -67.81 -122.97
C ASN A 33 79.55 -67.49 -122.08
N SER A 34 79.78 -67.25 -120.79
CA SER A 34 78.71 -66.98 -119.83
C SER A 34 78.87 -65.64 -119.10
N SER A 35 77.74 -65.05 -118.73
CA SER A 35 77.67 -63.87 -117.84
C SER A 35 76.64 -64.08 -116.75
N THR A 36 76.89 -63.49 -115.58
CA THR A 36 76.02 -63.57 -114.41
C THR A 36 75.81 -62.17 -113.83
N VAL A 37 74.56 -61.81 -113.52
CA VAL A 37 74.22 -60.63 -112.71
C VAL A 37 73.35 -61.02 -111.52
N VAL A 38 73.54 -60.34 -110.38
CA VAL A 38 72.77 -60.57 -109.16
C VAL A 38 71.92 -59.34 -108.85
N ARG A 39 70.62 -59.54 -108.59
CA ARG A 39 69.71 -58.54 -108.04
C ARG A 39 69.38 -58.90 -106.60
N THR A 40 69.63 -57.98 -105.69
CA THR A 40 69.21 -58.10 -104.30
C THR A 40 67.79 -57.54 -104.13
N VAL A 41 66.91 -58.30 -103.51
CA VAL A 41 65.56 -57.88 -103.10
C VAL A 41 65.50 -57.89 -101.58
N GLU A 42 65.18 -56.75 -100.98
CA GLU A 42 64.97 -56.66 -99.53
C GLU A 42 63.49 -56.74 -99.22
N VAL A 43 63.13 -57.72 -98.40
CA VAL A 43 61.79 -57.84 -97.81
C VAL A 43 61.87 -57.16 -96.43
N VAL A 44 61.21 -56.01 -96.31
CA VAL A 44 61.16 -55.18 -95.10
C VAL A 44 59.74 -55.12 -94.55
N ASP A 45 59.64 -54.88 -93.25
CA ASP A 45 58.37 -54.64 -92.58
C ASP A 45 57.98 -53.17 -92.64
N SER A 46 56.79 -52.88 -93.16
CA SER A 46 56.24 -51.53 -93.31
C SER A 46 54.84 -51.37 -92.73
N THR A 47 54.38 -52.33 -91.93
CA THR A 47 53.03 -52.32 -91.35
C THR A 47 53.13 -51.80 -89.93
N ALA A 48 52.24 -50.88 -89.53
CA ALA A 48 52.19 -50.43 -88.16
C ALA A 48 51.44 -51.44 -87.27
N PRO A 49 51.78 -51.54 -85.97
CA PRO A 49 51.02 -52.35 -85.03
C PRO A 49 49.54 -51.91 -84.94
N ILE A 50 48.64 -52.85 -84.64
CA ILE A 50 47.23 -52.55 -84.35
C ILE A 50 47.04 -52.41 -82.85
N VAL A 51 46.70 -51.21 -82.37
CA VAL A 51 46.38 -50.94 -80.96
C VAL A 51 44.89 -51.17 -80.70
N THR A 52 44.57 -52.01 -79.71
CA THR A 52 43.20 -52.32 -79.27
C THR A 52 43.02 -51.89 -77.82
N LEU A 53 42.10 -50.95 -77.58
CA LEU A 53 41.74 -50.49 -76.24
C LEU A 53 41.05 -51.63 -75.44
N GLN A 54 41.42 -51.77 -74.18
CA GLN A 54 40.68 -52.63 -73.23
C GLN A 54 39.62 -51.78 -72.53
N GLY A 55 38.34 -52.14 -72.63
CA GLY A 55 37.22 -51.36 -72.07
C GLY A 55 36.60 -50.35 -73.03
N GLY A 56 35.69 -49.52 -72.51
CA GLY A 56 34.88 -48.58 -73.29
C GLY A 56 35.65 -47.37 -73.85
N ASN A 57 35.07 -46.74 -74.87
CA ASN A 57 35.50 -45.43 -75.38
C ASN A 57 34.28 -44.72 -76.01
N PRO A 58 33.76 -43.62 -75.43
CA PRO A 58 34.23 -42.95 -74.22
C PRO A 58 33.95 -43.75 -72.92
N ILE A 59 34.53 -43.30 -71.80
CA ILE A 59 34.20 -43.74 -70.44
C ILE A 59 33.72 -42.54 -69.64
N ASP A 60 32.60 -42.68 -68.92
CA ASP A 60 32.17 -41.69 -67.94
C ASP A 60 32.65 -42.10 -66.55
N VAL A 61 33.22 -41.15 -65.81
CA VAL A 61 33.73 -41.32 -64.44
C VAL A 61 33.01 -40.32 -63.56
N ALA A 62 32.56 -40.76 -62.38
CA ALA A 62 31.93 -39.86 -61.41
C ALA A 62 32.97 -38.93 -60.79
N PHE A 63 32.61 -37.66 -60.57
CA PHE A 63 33.46 -36.69 -59.89
C PHE A 63 33.99 -37.21 -58.54
N GLY A 64 35.27 -36.95 -58.26
CA GLY A 64 35.94 -37.30 -57.00
C GLY A 64 36.21 -38.80 -56.80
N THR A 65 35.89 -39.66 -57.77
CA THR A 65 36.11 -41.12 -57.66
C THR A 65 37.46 -41.56 -58.22
N ASP A 66 37.98 -42.68 -57.72
CA ASP A 66 39.21 -43.27 -58.26
C ASP A 66 38.99 -43.81 -59.68
N PHE A 67 39.82 -43.36 -60.63
CA PHE A 67 39.84 -43.88 -61.99
C PHE A 67 41.06 -44.77 -62.23
N SER A 68 40.82 -45.98 -62.73
CA SER A 68 41.86 -46.91 -63.16
C SER A 68 41.69 -47.24 -64.64
N ASP A 69 42.76 -47.02 -65.40
CA ASP A 69 42.81 -47.29 -66.83
C ASP A 69 43.05 -48.78 -67.09
N LEU A 70 42.15 -49.44 -67.82
CA LEU A 70 42.27 -50.85 -68.23
C LEU A 70 43.36 -51.10 -69.28
N GLY A 71 43.99 -50.05 -69.81
CA GLY A 71 45.09 -50.11 -70.77
C GLY A 71 44.64 -50.41 -72.21
N ALA A 72 45.62 -50.80 -73.02
CA ALA A 72 45.45 -51.25 -74.40
C ALA A 72 46.50 -52.33 -74.72
N THR A 73 46.23 -53.16 -75.71
CA THR A 73 47.19 -54.14 -76.25
C THR A 73 47.54 -53.78 -77.69
N ALA A 74 48.73 -54.14 -78.15
CA ALA A 74 49.12 -53.97 -79.56
C ALA A 74 49.66 -55.28 -80.16
N MET A 75 49.31 -55.54 -81.41
CA MET A 75 49.76 -56.69 -82.17
C MET A 75 50.28 -56.25 -83.54
N ASP A 76 51.46 -56.73 -83.90
CA ASP A 76 52.08 -56.55 -85.20
C ASP A 76 52.13 -57.88 -85.98
N ASN A 77 52.11 -57.83 -87.31
CA ASN A 77 52.11 -59.04 -88.14
C ASN A 77 53.46 -59.76 -88.20
N VAL A 78 54.57 -59.09 -87.86
CA VAL A 78 55.92 -59.67 -87.83
C VAL A 78 56.45 -59.79 -86.40
N ASP A 79 56.34 -58.72 -85.60
CA ASP A 79 56.89 -58.67 -84.24
C ASP A 79 55.96 -59.29 -83.18
N GLY A 80 54.71 -59.61 -83.55
CA GLY A 80 53.74 -60.17 -82.61
C GLY A 80 53.31 -59.13 -81.56
N PRO A 81 53.21 -59.47 -80.27
CA PRO A 81 52.84 -58.51 -79.23
C PRO A 81 53.85 -57.37 -79.13
N VAL A 82 53.37 -56.12 -79.27
CA VAL A 82 54.18 -54.91 -79.16
C VAL A 82 53.83 -54.17 -77.88
N GLU A 83 54.85 -53.65 -77.19
CA GLU A 83 54.68 -52.84 -75.98
C GLU A 83 53.88 -51.57 -76.28
N VAL A 84 52.92 -51.25 -75.39
CA VAL A 84 52.10 -50.05 -75.48
C VAL A 84 52.57 -49.05 -74.44
N THR A 85 52.89 -47.85 -74.90
CA THR A 85 53.18 -46.72 -74.01
C THR A 85 51.95 -45.82 -73.90
N ILE A 86 51.66 -45.37 -72.68
CA ILE A 86 50.46 -44.57 -72.35
C ILE A 86 50.90 -43.14 -72.05
N SER A 87 50.18 -42.16 -72.59
CA SER A 87 50.40 -40.75 -72.31
C SER A 87 49.07 -40.02 -72.11
N GLY A 88 48.97 -39.23 -71.05
CA GLY A 88 47.76 -38.53 -70.66
C GLY A 88 47.61 -38.54 -69.14
N PHE A 89 46.78 -37.63 -68.62
CA PHE A 89 46.44 -37.56 -67.22
C PHE A 89 44.93 -37.28 -67.12
N VAL A 90 44.27 -37.94 -66.18
CA VAL A 90 42.85 -37.76 -65.89
C VAL A 90 42.76 -37.28 -64.45
N ASP A 91 42.25 -36.07 -64.25
CA ASP A 91 41.94 -35.55 -62.91
C ASP A 91 40.47 -35.77 -62.63
N THR A 92 40.13 -36.70 -61.74
CA THR A 92 38.73 -36.97 -61.39
C THR A 92 38.16 -35.94 -60.42
N ASN A 93 38.97 -35.04 -59.86
CA ASN A 93 38.51 -33.91 -59.02
C ASN A 93 38.21 -32.65 -59.85
N GLN A 94 38.19 -32.77 -61.17
CA GLN A 94 37.79 -31.68 -62.05
C GLN A 94 36.85 -32.21 -63.12
N LEU A 95 35.67 -31.59 -63.23
CA LEU A 95 34.69 -31.92 -64.28
C LEU A 95 35.27 -31.60 -65.66
N GLY A 96 34.95 -32.46 -66.63
CA GLY A 96 35.32 -32.21 -68.02
C GLY A 96 35.76 -33.44 -68.80
N ARG A 97 36.27 -33.18 -70.00
CA ARG A 97 36.69 -34.20 -70.97
C ARG A 97 38.20 -34.32 -71.01
N TYR A 98 38.71 -35.51 -70.75
CA TYR A 98 40.13 -35.88 -70.77
C TYR A 98 40.41 -36.87 -71.90
N GLU A 99 41.65 -36.86 -72.40
CA GLU A 99 42.10 -37.75 -73.47
C GLU A 99 43.37 -38.51 -73.04
N VAL A 100 43.33 -39.84 -73.16
CA VAL A 100 44.46 -40.74 -72.91
C VAL A 100 44.90 -41.37 -74.22
N ALA A 101 46.17 -41.21 -74.59
CA ALA A 101 46.73 -41.70 -75.83
C ALA A 101 47.61 -42.94 -75.63
N TYR A 102 47.41 -43.95 -76.48
CA TYR A 102 48.15 -45.22 -76.48
C TYR A 102 48.99 -45.30 -77.74
N PHE A 103 50.28 -45.52 -77.58
CA PHE A 103 51.26 -45.58 -78.66
C PHE A 103 51.93 -46.95 -78.67
N ALA A 104 52.02 -47.55 -79.85
CA ALA A 104 52.82 -48.75 -80.08
C ALA A 104 53.76 -48.50 -81.27
N GLN A 105 55.00 -48.96 -81.15
CA GLN A 105 56.01 -48.88 -82.21
C GLN A 105 56.70 -50.24 -82.33
N ASP A 106 56.73 -50.79 -83.54
CA ASP A 106 57.42 -52.04 -83.84
C ASP A 106 58.95 -51.87 -83.87
N SER A 107 59.68 -52.96 -84.09
CA SER A 107 61.15 -52.91 -84.15
C SER A 107 61.72 -52.27 -85.42
N ARG A 108 60.88 -51.94 -86.41
CA ARG A 108 61.20 -51.24 -87.66
C ARG A 108 60.74 -49.78 -87.65
N ALA A 109 60.30 -49.29 -86.49
CA ALA A 109 59.83 -47.95 -86.22
C ALA A 109 58.48 -47.56 -86.85
N ASN A 110 57.68 -48.50 -87.38
CA ASN A 110 56.29 -48.22 -87.75
C ASN A 110 55.45 -48.03 -86.48
N SER A 111 54.55 -47.04 -86.47
CA SER A 111 53.84 -46.63 -85.24
C SER A 111 52.34 -46.44 -85.43
N ALA A 112 51.59 -46.70 -84.37
CA ALA A 112 50.14 -46.49 -84.29
C ALA A 112 49.75 -45.74 -83.01
N LYS A 113 48.66 -44.97 -83.09
CA LYS A 113 48.11 -44.17 -81.99
C LYS A 113 46.59 -44.33 -81.91
N VAL A 114 46.06 -44.58 -80.71
CA VAL A 114 44.62 -44.55 -80.41
C VAL A 114 44.37 -43.65 -79.19
N ILE A 115 43.26 -42.91 -79.17
CA ILE A 115 42.88 -42.02 -78.06
C ILE A 115 41.61 -42.55 -77.40
N ARG A 116 41.63 -42.68 -76.07
CA ARG A 116 40.44 -42.89 -75.24
C ARG A 116 39.97 -41.56 -74.66
N THR A 117 38.67 -41.29 -74.76
CA THR A 117 38.01 -40.15 -74.12
C THR A 117 37.46 -40.56 -72.76
N ILE A 118 37.76 -39.78 -71.73
CA ILE A 118 37.20 -39.93 -70.38
C ILE A 118 36.40 -38.67 -70.05
N ASN A 119 35.11 -38.80 -69.71
CA ASN A 119 34.28 -37.69 -69.25
C ASN A 119 34.11 -37.79 -67.74
N VAL A 120 34.66 -36.84 -67.00
CA VAL A 120 34.37 -36.70 -65.56
C VAL A 120 33.08 -35.90 -65.44
N VAL A 121 32.03 -36.56 -64.95
CA VAL A 121 30.67 -36.01 -64.83
C VAL A 121 30.22 -36.11 -63.38
N ASP A 122 29.48 -35.11 -62.93
CA ASP A 122 28.80 -35.16 -61.66
C ASP A 122 27.37 -35.72 -61.83
N ARG A 123 26.95 -36.52 -60.85
CA ARG A 123 25.70 -37.30 -60.84
C ARG A 123 25.06 -37.35 -59.45
N GLU A 124 25.64 -36.68 -58.47
CA GLU A 124 25.09 -36.64 -57.11
C GLU A 124 24.28 -35.35 -56.98
N ALA A 125 23.11 -35.42 -56.33
CA ALA A 125 22.31 -34.24 -56.08
C ALA A 125 22.78 -33.50 -54.82
N PRO A 126 22.54 -32.18 -54.72
CA PRO A 126 22.86 -31.42 -53.52
C PRO A 126 22.18 -32.00 -52.28
N VAL A 127 22.86 -31.98 -51.14
CA VAL A 127 22.33 -32.45 -49.86
C VAL A 127 21.71 -31.27 -49.10
N LEU A 128 20.39 -31.29 -48.92
CA LEU A 128 19.63 -30.31 -48.13
C LEU A 128 19.43 -30.78 -46.68
N ILE A 129 19.69 -29.90 -45.72
CA ILE A 129 19.47 -30.14 -44.28
C ILE A 129 18.66 -28.98 -43.70
N LEU A 130 17.47 -29.27 -43.15
CA LEU A 130 16.65 -28.28 -42.46
C LEU A 130 17.34 -27.79 -41.18
N GLN A 131 17.27 -26.48 -40.93
CA GLN A 131 17.69 -25.90 -39.65
C GLN A 131 16.49 -25.81 -38.71
N GLY A 132 16.66 -26.07 -37.41
CA GLY A 132 15.57 -26.01 -36.42
C GLY A 132 14.58 -27.17 -36.48
N ASN A 133 13.45 -27.01 -35.79
CA ASN A 133 12.46 -28.08 -35.59
C ASN A 133 11.60 -28.34 -36.84
N ASN A 134 11.14 -29.60 -36.96
CA ASN A 134 10.16 -30.04 -37.93
C ASN A 134 9.29 -31.16 -37.29
N PRO A 135 7.99 -30.93 -36.99
CA PRO A 135 7.25 -29.69 -37.22
C PRO A 135 7.75 -28.52 -36.36
N LEU A 136 7.57 -27.30 -36.87
CA LEU A 136 7.84 -26.05 -36.17
C LEU A 136 6.53 -25.45 -35.65
N GLU A 137 6.38 -25.36 -34.33
CA GLU A 137 5.19 -24.76 -33.71
C GLU A 137 5.32 -23.23 -33.62
N VAL A 138 4.25 -22.52 -33.96
CA VAL A 138 4.16 -21.05 -33.96
C VAL A 138 2.89 -20.64 -33.23
N ALA A 139 2.99 -19.69 -32.30
CA ALA A 139 1.82 -19.15 -31.61
C ALA A 139 0.99 -18.29 -32.56
N LEU A 140 -0.34 -18.37 -32.46
CA LEU A 140 -1.28 -17.53 -33.20
C LEU A 140 -0.91 -16.03 -33.09
N GLY A 141 -0.90 -15.31 -34.21
CA GLY A 141 -0.59 -13.89 -34.31
C GLY A 141 0.89 -13.52 -34.14
N SER A 142 1.77 -14.48 -33.83
CA SER A 142 3.20 -14.22 -33.64
C SER A 142 3.97 -14.09 -34.96
N ASN A 143 5.14 -13.44 -34.93
CA ASN A 143 6.00 -13.33 -36.13
C ASN A 143 6.62 -14.69 -36.47
N PHE A 144 6.40 -15.17 -37.70
CA PHE A 144 7.07 -16.36 -38.22
C PHE A 144 8.46 -16.00 -38.77
N ASN A 145 9.50 -16.57 -38.15
CA ASN A 145 10.87 -16.52 -38.65
C ASN A 145 11.29 -17.91 -39.08
N ASP A 146 11.50 -18.11 -40.39
CA ASP A 146 11.96 -19.39 -40.91
C ASP A 146 13.45 -19.62 -40.57
N PRO A 147 13.82 -20.69 -39.84
CA PRO A 147 15.22 -21.05 -39.61
C PRO A 147 15.99 -21.41 -40.90
N GLY A 148 15.27 -21.70 -41.99
CA GLY A 148 15.84 -22.02 -43.30
C GLY A 148 16.42 -23.43 -43.40
N ALA A 149 17.25 -23.63 -44.43
CA ALA A 149 17.96 -24.88 -44.69
C ALA A 149 19.41 -24.58 -45.11
N THR A 150 20.29 -25.57 -44.99
CA THR A 150 21.65 -25.54 -45.53
C THR A 150 21.77 -26.52 -46.69
N VAL A 151 22.62 -26.21 -47.66
CA VAL A 151 22.90 -27.05 -48.83
C VAL A 151 24.41 -27.26 -48.98
N THR A 152 24.81 -28.47 -49.35
CA THR A 152 26.19 -28.81 -49.73
C THR A 152 26.16 -29.72 -50.94
N ASP A 153 27.19 -29.63 -51.79
CA ASP A 153 27.34 -30.47 -52.96
C ASP A 153 28.76 -31.05 -53.04
N ASN A 154 28.94 -32.16 -53.76
CA ASN A 154 30.23 -32.83 -53.92
C ASN A 154 31.13 -32.13 -54.96
N ALA A 155 30.56 -31.52 -56.01
CA ALA A 155 31.29 -30.94 -57.14
C ALA A 155 31.19 -29.41 -57.21
N ASP A 156 30.11 -28.82 -56.67
CA ASP A 156 29.85 -27.37 -56.70
C ASP A 156 30.06 -26.69 -55.33
N ASP A 157 30.96 -25.70 -55.29
CA ASP A 157 31.22 -24.92 -54.06
C ASP A 157 30.06 -23.99 -53.67
N MET A 158 29.19 -23.63 -54.62
CA MET A 158 28.07 -22.72 -54.41
C MET A 158 26.81 -23.24 -55.09
N VAL A 159 25.84 -23.64 -54.26
CA VAL A 159 24.48 -24.04 -54.68
C VAL A 159 23.48 -23.13 -53.99
N GLU A 160 22.53 -22.57 -54.75
CA GLU A 160 21.45 -21.73 -54.21
C GLU A 160 20.26 -22.56 -53.74
N ILE A 161 19.61 -22.14 -52.66
CA ILE A 161 18.37 -22.75 -52.16
C ILE A 161 17.19 -21.89 -52.61
N ALA A 162 16.25 -22.48 -53.32
CA ALA A 162 14.94 -21.88 -53.59
C ALA A 162 13.95 -22.26 -52.48
N VAL A 163 13.28 -21.26 -51.91
CA VAL A 163 12.28 -21.42 -50.84
C VAL A 163 10.90 -21.07 -51.38
N ASN A 164 9.92 -21.96 -51.22
CA ASN A 164 8.54 -21.75 -51.65
C ASN A 164 7.56 -22.13 -50.53
N GLY A 165 6.50 -21.34 -50.36
CA GLY A 165 5.48 -21.52 -49.33
C GLY A 165 5.24 -20.24 -48.55
N SER A 166 4.11 -20.17 -47.85
CA SER A 166 3.76 -19.05 -46.97
C SER A 166 2.98 -19.56 -45.77
N VAL A 167 3.25 -19.00 -44.60
CA VAL A 167 2.56 -19.33 -43.35
C VAL A 167 1.66 -18.15 -42.97
N ASP A 168 0.36 -18.38 -42.81
CA ASP A 168 -0.55 -17.39 -42.23
C ASP A 168 -0.59 -17.56 -40.71
N VAL A 169 0.16 -16.71 -40.02
CA VAL A 169 0.26 -16.76 -38.55
C VAL A 169 -1.03 -16.36 -37.85
N ASN A 170 -2.03 -15.80 -38.53
CA ASN A 170 -3.29 -15.37 -37.92
C ASN A 170 -4.39 -16.43 -38.00
N THR A 171 -4.09 -17.61 -38.55
CA THR A 171 -5.06 -18.69 -38.70
C THR A 171 -4.44 -20.00 -38.20
N VAL A 172 -5.07 -20.62 -37.19
CA VAL A 172 -4.67 -21.93 -36.66
C VAL A 172 -4.71 -22.99 -37.78
N GLY A 173 -3.65 -23.81 -37.88
CA GLY A 173 -3.54 -24.85 -38.91
C GLY A 173 -2.10 -25.29 -39.20
N SER A 174 -1.95 -26.28 -40.07
CA SER A 174 -0.65 -26.72 -40.58
C SER A 174 -0.35 -26.11 -41.96
N TYR A 175 0.86 -25.61 -42.13
CA TYR A 175 1.39 -25.01 -43.35
C TYR A 175 2.68 -25.72 -43.77
N GLU A 176 3.01 -25.68 -45.07
CA GLU A 176 4.24 -26.28 -45.59
C GLU A 176 5.15 -25.22 -46.21
N VAL A 177 6.44 -25.26 -45.86
CA VAL A 177 7.52 -24.51 -46.51
C VAL A 177 8.46 -25.51 -47.17
N SER A 178 8.68 -25.36 -48.47
CA SER A 178 9.50 -26.26 -49.29
C SER A 178 10.82 -25.61 -49.67
N TYR A 179 11.89 -26.41 -49.64
CA TYR A 179 13.25 -26.02 -50.03
C TYR A 179 13.69 -26.93 -51.18
N SER A 180 14.23 -26.34 -52.24
CA SER A 180 14.77 -27.08 -53.38
C SER A 180 16.12 -26.51 -53.80
N ALA A 181 17.02 -27.37 -54.24
CA ALA A 181 18.33 -27.00 -54.75
C ALA A 181 18.64 -27.78 -56.04
N ILE A 182 19.33 -27.14 -56.97
CA ILE A 182 19.75 -27.71 -58.25
C ILE A 182 21.22 -27.33 -58.45
N ASP A 183 22.09 -28.32 -58.69
CA ASP A 183 23.51 -28.10 -58.97
C ASP A 183 23.75 -27.64 -60.42
N ALA A 184 25.00 -27.34 -60.78
CA ALA A 184 25.35 -26.90 -62.13
C ALA A 184 25.24 -28.01 -63.19
N SER A 185 25.26 -29.28 -62.77
CA SER A 185 25.09 -30.47 -63.60
C SER A 185 23.61 -30.83 -63.86
N GLY A 186 22.69 -30.19 -63.13
CA GLY A 186 21.24 -30.37 -63.22
C GLY A 186 20.67 -31.46 -62.31
N ASN A 187 21.40 -31.95 -61.30
CA ASN A 187 20.81 -32.85 -60.31
C ASN A 187 20.05 -32.04 -59.25
N GLU A 188 18.88 -32.56 -58.82
CA GLU A 188 17.93 -31.82 -57.99
C GLU A 188 17.68 -32.52 -56.64
N SER A 189 17.45 -31.73 -55.59
CA SER A 189 16.94 -32.22 -54.30
C SER A 189 15.87 -31.31 -53.72
N SER A 190 14.99 -31.86 -52.88
CA SER A 190 13.97 -31.08 -52.18
C SER A 190 13.60 -31.67 -50.81
N THR A 191 13.13 -30.82 -49.89
CA THR A 191 12.61 -31.18 -48.57
C THR A 191 11.56 -30.17 -48.09
N THR A 192 10.72 -30.55 -47.12
CA THR A 192 9.64 -29.68 -46.59
C THR A 192 9.69 -29.56 -45.06
N ARG A 193 9.35 -28.37 -44.57
CA ARG A 193 9.08 -28.08 -43.16
C ARG A 193 7.58 -27.92 -42.95
N GLU A 194 7.03 -28.70 -42.02
CA GLU A 194 5.68 -28.48 -41.50
C GLU A 194 5.74 -27.37 -40.43
N VAL A 195 4.88 -26.37 -40.55
CA VAL A 195 4.71 -25.28 -39.58
C VAL A 195 3.29 -25.35 -39.02
N VAL A 196 3.15 -25.51 -37.71
CA VAL A 196 1.86 -25.68 -37.04
C VAL A 196 1.55 -24.43 -36.22
N VAL A 197 0.57 -23.65 -36.67
CA VAL A 197 0.07 -22.47 -35.94
C VAL A 197 -0.97 -22.96 -34.93
N LYS A 198 -0.74 -22.69 -33.65
CA LYS A 198 -1.63 -23.08 -32.54
C LYS A 198 -1.97 -21.87 -31.68
N ASP A 199 -3.15 -21.93 -31.08
CA ASP A 199 -3.47 -21.06 -29.96
C ASP A 199 -2.82 -21.59 -28.68
N LEU A 200 -2.11 -20.72 -27.98
CA LEU A 200 -1.33 -21.02 -26.78
C LEU A 200 -1.57 -19.99 -25.66
N GLU A 201 -2.47 -19.03 -25.89
CA GLU A 201 -2.82 -18.01 -24.89
C GLU A 201 -3.95 -18.56 -24.02
N ALA A 202 -3.86 -18.35 -22.71
CA ALA A 202 -4.89 -18.81 -21.78
C ALA A 202 -5.98 -17.74 -21.61
N PRO A 203 -7.23 -18.12 -21.32
CA PRO A 203 -8.27 -17.17 -20.97
C PRO A 203 -7.89 -16.31 -19.77
N VAL A 204 -8.23 -15.02 -19.83
CA VAL A 204 -8.04 -14.07 -18.74
C VAL A 204 -9.33 -13.93 -17.94
N ILE A 205 -9.31 -14.34 -16.67
CA ILE A 205 -10.43 -14.18 -15.74
C ILE A 205 -10.33 -12.81 -15.04
N ASN A 206 -11.42 -12.04 -15.08
CA ASN A 206 -11.59 -10.78 -14.33
C ASN A 206 -12.66 -10.97 -13.26
N LEU A 207 -12.30 -10.81 -11.99
CA LEU A 207 -13.25 -10.90 -10.88
C LEU A 207 -14.25 -9.73 -10.93
N ASN A 208 -15.53 -10.03 -10.66
CA ASN A 208 -16.50 -8.97 -10.41
C ASN A 208 -16.30 -8.48 -8.97
N GLY A 209 -16.04 -7.19 -8.79
CA GLY A 209 -15.74 -6.62 -7.47
C GLY A 209 -14.30 -6.89 -7.00
N GLU A 210 -14.07 -6.69 -5.71
CA GLU A 210 -12.73 -6.75 -5.10
C GLU A 210 -12.15 -8.18 -5.07
N SER A 211 -10.82 -8.28 -5.18
CA SER A 211 -10.08 -9.54 -5.03
C SER A 211 -9.81 -9.92 -3.56
N ASN A 212 -9.93 -8.96 -2.65
CA ASN A 212 -9.85 -9.16 -1.21
C ASN A 212 -11.06 -8.48 -0.54
N ILE A 213 -11.80 -9.25 0.26
CA ILE A 213 -12.98 -8.78 0.99
C ILE A 213 -12.77 -9.05 2.48
N MET A 214 -12.99 -8.02 3.30
CA MET A 214 -12.99 -8.14 4.75
C MET A 214 -14.42 -8.15 5.28
N LEU A 215 -14.74 -9.09 6.16
CA LEU A 215 -16.03 -9.27 6.82
C LEU A 215 -15.84 -9.41 8.33
N PHE A 216 -16.83 -8.99 9.11
CA PHE A 216 -16.93 -9.39 10.50
C PHE A 216 -17.67 -10.72 10.62
N VAL A 217 -17.40 -11.47 11.70
CA VAL A 217 -18.17 -12.66 12.04
C VAL A 217 -19.66 -12.32 12.07
N GLY A 218 -20.45 -13.02 11.26
CA GLY A 218 -21.90 -12.82 11.11
C GLY A 218 -22.32 -12.05 9.86
N ASP A 219 -21.43 -11.28 9.23
CA ASP A 219 -21.75 -10.55 8.00
C ASP A 219 -22.13 -11.50 6.87
N ILE A 220 -23.06 -11.07 6.01
CA ILE A 220 -23.48 -11.89 4.86
C ILE A 220 -22.47 -11.74 3.74
N TYR A 221 -21.89 -12.86 3.31
CA TYR A 221 -21.08 -12.92 2.08
C TYR A 221 -21.96 -13.25 0.86
N GLU A 222 -22.02 -12.33 -0.11
CA GLU A 222 -22.62 -12.58 -1.44
C GLU A 222 -21.54 -12.70 -2.52
N GLU A 223 -21.58 -13.80 -3.26
CA GLU A 223 -20.62 -14.10 -4.33
C GLU A 223 -20.94 -13.28 -5.60
N GLN A 224 -20.00 -12.45 -6.04
CA GLN A 224 -20.11 -11.54 -7.19
C GLN A 224 -19.78 -12.18 -8.54
N GLY A 225 -19.11 -13.33 -8.55
CA GLY A 225 -18.68 -14.05 -9.74
C GLY A 225 -17.45 -13.44 -10.42
N ALA A 226 -17.23 -13.84 -11.68
CA ALA A 226 -16.15 -13.37 -12.54
C ALA A 226 -16.59 -13.42 -14.02
N THR A 227 -15.82 -12.76 -14.88
CA THR A 227 -15.93 -12.82 -16.35
C THR A 227 -14.64 -13.40 -16.94
N ALA A 228 -14.69 -13.96 -18.15
CA ALA A 228 -13.49 -14.48 -18.82
C ALA A 228 -13.46 -14.12 -20.31
N LEU A 229 -12.29 -13.73 -20.79
CA LEU A 229 -12.05 -13.41 -22.20
C LEU A 229 -10.81 -14.15 -22.71
N ASP A 230 -10.92 -14.67 -23.92
CA ASP A 230 -9.85 -15.32 -24.65
C ASP A 230 -9.59 -14.61 -26.01
N ASN A 231 -8.37 -14.69 -26.53
CA ASN A 231 -7.95 -14.00 -27.74
C ASN A 231 -8.58 -14.61 -29.03
N LEU A 232 -8.91 -15.91 -29.03
CA LEU A 232 -9.49 -16.65 -30.16
C LEU A 232 -10.96 -17.02 -29.92
N ASP A 233 -11.29 -17.53 -28.73
CA ASP A 233 -12.64 -18.00 -28.38
C ASP A 233 -13.58 -16.87 -27.91
N GLY A 234 -13.03 -15.71 -27.56
CA GLY A 234 -13.82 -14.54 -27.17
C GLY A 234 -14.36 -14.61 -25.73
N ASP A 235 -15.65 -14.36 -25.53
CA ASP A 235 -16.26 -14.33 -24.19
C ASP A 235 -16.58 -15.75 -23.69
N LEU A 236 -15.86 -16.16 -22.65
CA LEU A 236 -15.97 -17.46 -21.96
C LEU A 236 -16.61 -17.33 -20.57
N THR A 237 -17.32 -16.24 -20.31
CA THR A 237 -17.89 -15.95 -18.97
C THR A 237 -18.84 -17.04 -18.47
N ASN A 238 -19.59 -17.72 -19.34
CA ASN A 238 -20.57 -18.73 -18.93
C ASN A 238 -19.92 -20.09 -18.63
N GLU A 239 -18.65 -20.25 -19.02
CA GLU A 239 -17.84 -21.45 -18.88
C GLU A 239 -16.97 -21.41 -17.61
N VAL A 240 -16.89 -20.25 -16.94
CA VAL A 240 -16.17 -20.09 -15.68
C VAL A 240 -16.81 -20.94 -14.58
N VAL A 241 -15.98 -21.76 -13.92
CA VAL A 241 -16.36 -22.57 -12.77
C VAL A 241 -15.73 -21.98 -11.52
N SER A 242 -16.57 -21.66 -10.53
CA SER A 242 -16.14 -21.22 -9.20
C SER A 242 -16.19 -22.36 -8.17
N SER A 243 -15.23 -22.42 -7.25
CA SER A 243 -15.23 -23.34 -6.11
C SER A 243 -14.73 -22.67 -4.83
N GLY A 244 -15.07 -23.23 -3.67
CA GLY A 244 -14.77 -22.65 -2.36
C GLY A 244 -16.03 -22.34 -1.57
N ILE A 245 -15.93 -22.33 -0.25
CA ILE A 245 -17.02 -21.97 0.67
C ILE A 245 -16.45 -20.97 1.69
N VAL A 246 -17.11 -19.82 1.82
CA VAL A 246 -16.79 -18.82 2.85
C VAL A 246 -17.70 -19.07 4.04
N ASP A 247 -17.14 -19.52 5.17
CA ASP A 247 -17.87 -19.62 6.43
C ASP A 247 -17.77 -18.30 7.18
N HIS A 248 -18.74 -17.41 6.94
CA HIS A 248 -18.80 -16.09 7.57
C HIS A 248 -19.18 -16.12 9.06
N THR A 249 -19.40 -17.30 9.66
CA THR A 249 -19.74 -17.44 11.09
C THR A 249 -18.53 -17.73 11.97
N LEU A 250 -17.35 -17.90 11.37
CA LEU A 250 -16.10 -18.20 12.08
C LEU A 250 -15.00 -17.27 11.56
N ALA A 251 -14.21 -16.72 12.46
CA ALA A 251 -13.05 -15.92 12.06
C ALA A 251 -12.00 -16.79 11.34
N GLY A 252 -11.47 -16.28 10.23
CA GLY A 252 -10.53 -17.00 9.38
C GLY A 252 -10.40 -16.40 7.98
N THR A 253 -9.46 -16.93 7.21
CA THR A 253 -9.28 -16.59 5.79
C THR A 253 -9.84 -17.71 4.92
N TYR A 254 -10.71 -17.34 3.99
CA TYR A 254 -11.40 -18.21 3.06
C TYR A 254 -11.05 -17.82 1.62
N TYR A 255 -11.10 -18.79 0.70
CA TYR A 255 -10.77 -18.58 -0.71
C TYR A 255 -11.90 -19.05 -1.62
N VAL A 256 -12.19 -18.26 -2.65
CA VAL A 256 -13.03 -18.64 -3.78
C VAL A 256 -12.14 -18.67 -5.03
N GLU A 257 -12.02 -19.84 -5.64
CA GLU A 257 -11.18 -20.10 -6.81
C GLU A 257 -12.03 -20.15 -8.07
N TYR A 258 -11.54 -19.56 -9.15
CA TYR A 258 -12.17 -19.50 -10.46
C TYR A 258 -11.28 -20.17 -11.48
N SER A 259 -11.90 -20.94 -12.38
CA SER A 259 -11.17 -21.63 -13.44
C SER A 259 -11.98 -21.70 -14.72
N VAL A 260 -11.30 -21.67 -15.86
CA VAL A 260 -11.90 -21.85 -17.20
C VAL A 260 -10.84 -22.44 -18.15
N TYR A 261 -11.31 -23.23 -19.11
CA TYR A 261 -10.51 -23.72 -20.25
C TYR A 261 -11.04 -23.11 -21.53
N ASP A 262 -10.15 -22.78 -22.46
CA ASP A 262 -10.52 -22.48 -23.85
C ASP A 262 -10.74 -23.77 -24.67
N THR A 263 -11.04 -23.64 -25.96
CA THR A 263 -11.23 -24.79 -26.86
C THR A 263 -9.93 -25.47 -27.27
N ALA A 264 -8.79 -24.78 -27.19
CA ALA A 264 -7.45 -25.30 -27.44
C ALA A 264 -6.87 -26.10 -26.25
N GLY A 265 -7.48 -25.98 -25.07
CA GLY A 265 -7.09 -26.61 -23.82
C GLY A 265 -6.18 -25.77 -22.91
N ASN A 266 -6.00 -24.47 -23.17
CA ASN A 266 -5.27 -23.58 -22.28
C ASN A 266 -6.12 -23.23 -21.05
N PHE A 267 -5.46 -23.04 -19.90
CA PHE A 267 -6.10 -22.96 -18.58
C PHE A 267 -5.91 -21.58 -17.94
N GLY A 268 -7.01 -20.92 -17.60
CA GLY A 268 -7.01 -19.65 -16.85
C GLY A 268 -7.53 -19.85 -15.41
N GLU A 269 -6.90 -19.17 -14.45
CA GLU A 269 -7.28 -19.22 -13.03
C GLU A 269 -7.24 -17.83 -12.36
N ALA A 270 -8.09 -17.64 -11.35
CA ALA A 270 -8.08 -16.47 -10.47
C ALA A 270 -8.61 -16.85 -9.07
N THR A 271 -8.26 -16.06 -8.04
CA THR A 271 -8.67 -16.33 -6.66
C THR A 271 -9.16 -15.06 -5.99
N ARG A 272 -10.28 -15.17 -5.25
CA ARG A 272 -10.72 -14.15 -4.29
C ARG A 272 -10.42 -14.61 -2.87
N GLU A 273 -9.84 -13.73 -2.08
CA GLU A 273 -9.59 -13.91 -0.64
C GLU A 273 -10.69 -13.21 0.18
N VAL A 274 -11.26 -13.90 1.16
CA VAL A 274 -12.25 -13.34 2.09
C VAL A 274 -11.76 -13.55 3.52
N ILE A 275 -11.53 -12.45 4.24
CA ILE A 275 -11.02 -12.47 5.62
C ILE A 275 -12.17 -12.13 6.56
N VAL A 276 -12.56 -13.10 7.39
CA VAL A 276 -13.55 -12.94 8.46
C VAL A 276 -12.81 -12.69 9.76
N VAL A 277 -13.06 -11.57 10.42
CA VAL A 277 -12.42 -11.21 11.70
C VAL A 277 -13.44 -11.13 12.83
N GLU A 278 -13.02 -11.43 14.05
CA GLU A 278 -13.86 -11.21 15.24
C GLU A 278 -14.10 -9.70 15.43
N LYS A 279 -15.27 -9.34 15.96
CA LYS A 279 -15.54 -7.96 16.38
C LYS A 279 -14.71 -7.68 17.64
N SER A 280 -13.68 -6.84 17.52
CA SER A 280 -12.92 -6.33 18.67
C SER A 280 -13.20 -4.85 18.87
N TYR A 281 -13.68 -4.48 20.06
CA TYR A 281 -13.92 -3.10 20.42
C TYR A 281 -12.84 -2.62 21.38
N ASP A 282 -11.84 -1.92 20.86
CA ASP A 282 -10.85 -1.24 21.69
C ASP A 282 -11.42 0.11 22.15
N ILE A 283 -12.06 0.12 23.31
CA ILE A 283 -12.60 1.30 23.99
C ILE A 283 -11.78 1.56 25.25
N THR A 284 -11.34 2.79 25.44
CA THR A 284 -10.63 3.22 26.66
C THR A 284 -11.43 4.31 27.35
N PHE A 285 -11.80 4.11 28.62
CA PHE A 285 -12.40 5.14 29.45
C PHE A 285 -11.30 6.01 30.07
N ARG A 286 -11.44 7.33 29.98
CA ARG A 286 -10.45 8.28 30.52
C ARG A 286 -10.39 8.24 32.06
N ASP A 287 -11.50 7.91 32.69
CA ASP A 287 -11.73 7.94 34.14
C ASP A 287 -12.07 6.54 34.71
N SER A 288 -11.33 5.50 34.30
CA SER A 288 -11.68 4.10 34.62
C SER A 288 -11.61 3.70 36.10
N ASP A 289 -10.96 4.51 36.94
CA ASP A 289 -10.80 4.26 38.39
C ASP A 289 -11.42 5.39 39.24
N LEU A 290 -12.43 6.08 38.71
CA LEU A 290 -13.01 7.27 39.32
C LEU A 290 -13.84 6.97 40.57
N THR A 291 -13.66 7.82 41.59
CA THR A 291 -14.56 7.95 42.74
C THR A 291 -15.34 9.25 42.63
N LEU A 292 -16.66 9.15 42.69
CA LEU A 292 -17.62 10.25 42.73
C LEU A 292 -18.22 10.37 44.14
N TYR A 293 -18.51 11.59 44.58
CA TYR A 293 -19.11 11.88 45.88
C TYR A 293 -20.55 12.39 45.74
N GLU A 294 -21.48 11.96 46.58
CA GLU A 294 -22.90 12.33 46.51
C GLU A 294 -23.15 13.78 46.96
N ASN A 295 -23.34 14.70 46.01
CA ASN A 295 -23.63 16.10 46.33
C ASN A 295 -24.64 16.71 45.36
N GLU A 296 -25.51 15.91 44.77
CA GLU A 296 -26.48 16.34 43.75
C GLU A 296 -25.81 17.09 42.59
N TYR A 297 -25.18 16.38 41.65
CA TYR A 297 -24.45 16.99 40.54
C TYR A 297 -24.38 16.07 39.32
N THR A 298 -24.05 16.64 38.16
CA THR A 298 -23.88 15.90 36.91
C THR A 298 -22.40 15.74 36.58
N HIS A 299 -21.98 14.52 36.22
CA HIS A 299 -20.63 14.18 35.76
C HIS A 299 -20.65 13.56 34.37
N ARG A 300 -19.63 13.86 33.54
CA ARG A 300 -19.45 13.26 32.22
C ARG A 300 -18.22 12.36 32.20
N PHE A 301 -18.43 11.10 31.85
CA PHE A 301 -17.37 10.11 31.68
C PHE A 301 -17.05 9.99 30.19
N TRP A 302 -15.83 10.36 29.82
CA TRP A 302 -15.38 10.30 28.44
C TRP A 302 -14.75 8.94 28.12
N PHE A 303 -14.99 8.46 26.91
CA PHE A 303 -14.32 7.29 26.35
C PHE A 303 -13.79 7.58 24.95
N ASP A 304 -12.68 6.94 24.62
CA ASP A 304 -12.02 7.03 23.33
C ASP A 304 -12.00 5.66 22.65
N PHE A 305 -12.14 5.67 21.33
CA PHE A 305 -11.87 4.49 20.51
C PHE A 305 -10.39 4.46 20.14
N VAL A 306 -9.71 3.35 20.38
CA VAL A 306 -8.33 3.16 19.92
C VAL A 306 -8.37 3.00 18.40
N GLU A 307 -7.56 3.79 17.68
CA GLU A 307 -7.54 3.88 16.21
C GLU A 307 -7.54 2.49 15.55
N GLU A 308 -8.62 2.15 14.82
CA GLU A 308 -8.52 1.39 13.56
C GLU A 308 -9.83 1.41 12.73
N GLN A 309 -9.62 1.62 11.42
CA GLN A 309 -10.46 1.39 10.23
C GLN A 309 -11.99 1.52 10.39
N ASN A 310 -12.54 2.65 9.93
CA ASN A 310 -13.75 2.81 9.11
C ASN A 310 -15.04 2.03 9.46
N THR A 311 -15.18 1.49 10.66
CA THR A 311 -16.41 0.85 11.11
C THR A 311 -17.26 1.85 11.87
N SER A 312 -18.53 1.94 11.49
CA SER A 312 -19.54 2.64 12.27
C SER A 312 -19.71 1.89 13.59
N ARG A 313 -19.24 2.47 14.70
CA ARG A 313 -19.36 1.86 16.03
C ARG A 313 -20.51 2.51 16.79
N SER A 314 -21.66 1.83 16.82
CA SER A 314 -22.78 2.24 17.68
C SER A 314 -22.71 1.49 19.01
N LEU A 315 -22.39 2.19 20.09
CA LEU A 315 -22.42 1.68 21.45
C LEU A 315 -23.73 2.06 22.13
N THR A 316 -24.29 1.12 22.88
CA THR A 316 -25.40 1.34 23.81
C THR A 316 -24.87 1.21 25.24
N PHE A 317 -25.25 2.13 26.12
CA PHE A 317 -24.87 2.09 27.53
C PHE A 317 -26.09 1.81 28.39
N LYS A 318 -25.96 0.89 29.33
CA LYS A 318 -27.05 0.48 30.21
C LYS A 318 -26.54 0.23 31.61
N VAL A 319 -27.29 0.67 32.61
CA VAL A 319 -27.03 0.30 34.01
C VAL A 319 -27.13 -1.22 34.16
N SER A 320 -26.03 -1.85 34.59
CA SER A 320 -25.96 -3.28 34.82
C SER A 320 -26.75 -3.66 36.07
N ALA A 321 -27.28 -4.88 36.06
CA ALA A 321 -27.79 -5.52 37.27
C ALA A 321 -26.69 -5.83 38.31
N GLN A 322 -25.41 -5.64 37.96
CA GLN A 322 -24.27 -5.75 38.87
C GLN A 322 -24.04 -4.50 39.72
N SER A 323 -24.66 -3.37 39.37
CA SER A 323 -24.57 -2.14 40.17
C SER A 323 -25.08 -2.40 41.58
N THR A 324 -24.33 -1.94 42.57
CA THR A 324 -24.76 -2.00 43.97
C THR A 324 -25.50 -0.73 44.39
N ALA A 325 -25.22 0.40 43.74
CA ALA A 325 -25.87 1.68 44.02
C ALA A 325 -27.38 1.64 43.75
N ASP A 326 -28.17 2.24 44.64
CA ASP A 326 -29.61 2.34 44.40
C ASP A 326 -29.84 3.23 43.16
N ARG A 327 -30.91 2.91 42.44
CA ARG A 327 -31.33 3.68 41.26
C ARG A 327 -31.82 5.09 41.61
N PHE A 328 -31.85 5.44 42.89
CA PHE A 328 -32.25 6.75 43.39
C PHE A 328 -31.03 7.66 43.62
N ASP A 329 -29.82 7.11 43.68
CA ASP A 329 -28.58 7.85 43.93
C ASP A 329 -27.94 8.32 42.64
N PHE A 330 -28.38 7.76 41.50
CA PHE A 330 -27.97 8.24 40.20
C PHE A 330 -28.98 7.97 39.07
N THR A 331 -28.87 8.76 38.00
CA THR A 331 -29.49 8.50 36.71
C THR A 331 -28.45 8.55 35.59
N LEU A 332 -28.56 7.61 34.64
CA LEU A 332 -27.88 7.70 33.35
C LEU A 332 -28.74 8.56 32.42
N ASP A 333 -28.36 9.83 32.29
CA ASP A 333 -29.22 10.84 31.63
C ASP A 333 -29.03 10.89 30.12
N ARG A 334 -27.76 10.91 29.69
CA ARG A 334 -27.41 11.11 28.29
C ARG A 334 -26.20 10.27 27.92
N THR A 335 -26.24 9.73 26.72
CA THR A 335 -25.09 9.12 26.07
C THR A 335 -24.82 9.89 24.78
N PHE A 336 -23.56 10.16 24.49
CA PHE A 336 -23.11 10.74 23.24
C PHE A 336 -22.10 9.79 22.62
N ASN A 337 -22.54 9.07 21.59
CA ASN A 337 -21.70 8.16 20.83
C ASN A 337 -21.79 8.49 19.33
N PRO A 338 -21.00 9.46 18.84
CA PRO A 338 -20.96 9.81 17.42
C PRO A 338 -20.31 8.70 16.58
N THR A 339 -20.97 8.27 15.51
CA THR A 339 -20.52 7.18 14.63
C THR A 339 -19.26 7.48 13.80
N MET A 340 -18.79 8.73 13.80
CA MET A 340 -17.68 9.22 12.98
C MET A 340 -16.56 9.89 13.78
N GLU A 341 -16.69 10.01 15.11
CA GLU A 341 -15.67 10.62 15.96
C GLU A 341 -14.91 9.54 16.73
N SER A 342 -13.68 9.85 17.11
CA SER A 342 -12.83 8.94 17.90
C SER A 342 -13.16 8.94 19.40
N SER A 343 -14.20 9.64 19.84
CA SER A 343 -14.54 9.78 21.27
C SER A 343 -16.03 10.04 21.50
N GLY A 344 -16.50 9.65 22.69
CA GLY A 344 -17.86 9.89 23.16
C GLY A 344 -17.90 10.09 24.68
N TYR A 345 -19.09 10.25 25.24
CA TYR A 345 -19.27 10.34 26.69
C TYR A 345 -20.60 9.74 27.16
N ILE A 346 -20.63 9.35 28.45
CA ILE A 346 -21.87 9.12 29.20
C ILE A 346 -22.01 10.18 30.29
N GLU A 347 -23.24 10.63 30.53
CA GLU A 347 -23.57 11.65 31.52
C GLU A 347 -24.40 10.99 32.63
N LEU A 348 -23.87 11.07 33.86
CA LEU A 348 -24.56 10.62 35.07
C LEU A 348 -24.95 11.84 35.90
N THR A 349 -26.20 11.92 36.33
CA THR A 349 -26.57 12.75 37.47
C THR A 349 -26.52 11.90 38.72
N ILE A 350 -25.76 12.36 39.70
CA ILE A 350 -25.64 11.79 41.03
C ILE A 350 -26.55 12.62 41.92
N PHE A 351 -27.36 11.99 42.76
CA PHE A 351 -28.22 12.63 43.74
C PHE A 351 -27.52 12.62 45.10
N ASP A 352 -27.78 13.65 45.91
CA ASP A 352 -27.45 13.65 47.34
C ASP A 352 -28.67 13.03 48.05
N ASP A 353 -28.52 11.77 48.41
CA ASP A 353 -29.45 11.02 49.20
C ASP A 353 -29.16 11.34 50.68
N THR A 354 -30.15 11.66 51.52
CA THR A 354 -29.86 11.98 52.93
C THR A 354 -29.55 10.74 53.81
N VAL A 355 -29.38 9.57 53.20
CA VAL A 355 -29.16 8.28 53.84
C VAL A 355 -27.73 7.84 53.59
N PHE A 356 -26.99 7.68 54.69
CA PHE A 356 -25.64 7.13 54.62
C PHE A 356 -25.63 5.66 54.15
N GLU A 357 -25.01 5.40 52.99
CA GLU A 357 -24.94 4.08 52.35
C GLU A 357 -23.50 3.54 52.18
N GLY A 358 -22.50 4.40 52.37
CA GLY A 358 -21.09 4.04 52.30
C GLY A 358 -20.54 4.04 50.88
N GLN A 359 -19.72 3.04 50.53
CA GLN A 359 -19.17 2.92 49.17
C GLN A 359 -20.00 1.97 48.31
N GLU A 360 -20.41 2.47 47.14
CA GLU A 360 -21.21 1.74 46.17
C GLU A 360 -20.57 1.74 44.77
N ILE A 361 -21.09 0.89 43.88
CA ILE A 361 -20.61 0.74 42.51
C ILE A 361 -21.78 0.94 41.55
N ILE A 362 -21.60 1.88 40.63
CA ILE A 362 -22.42 2.03 39.43
C ILE A 362 -21.71 1.25 38.31
N SER A 363 -22.29 0.13 37.89
CA SER A 363 -21.76 -0.69 36.81
C SER A 363 -22.51 -0.39 35.51
N ILE A 364 -21.81 0.07 34.47
CA ILE A 364 -22.39 0.36 33.16
C ILE A 364 -21.97 -0.71 32.16
N GLU A 365 -22.95 -1.43 31.61
CA GLU A 365 -22.79 -2.33 30.46
C GLU A 365 -22.56 -1.47 29.22
N VAL A 366 -21.45 -1.71 28.54
CA VAL A 366 -21.17 -1.19 27.20
C VAL A 366 -21.52 -2.29 26.22
N LEU A 367 -22.57 -2.07 25.44
CA LEU A 367 -23.08 -3.01 24.45
C LEU A 367 -22.79 -2.49 23.05
N ASP A 368 -22.61 -3.39 22.10
CA ASP A 368 -22.47 -3.02 20.70
C ASP A 368 -23.81 -2.88 19.96
N GLU A 369 -23.72 -2.73 18.64
CA GLU A 369 -24.87 -2.60 17.75
C GLU A 369 -25.79 -3.84 17.75
N ASP A 370 -25.24 -5.02 18.03
CA ASP A 370 -25.96 -6.29 18.12
C ASP A 370 -26.46 -6.57 19.55
N GLN A 371 -26.26 -5.64 20.48
CA GLN A 371 -26.58 -5.75 21.91
C GLN A 371 -25.74 -6.81 22.65
N GLU A 372 -24.55 -7.14 22.13
CA GLU A 372 -23.60 -8.00 22.83
C GLU A 372 -22.74 -7.18 23.79
N LEU A 373 -22.41 -7.78 24.94
CA LEU A 373 -21.60 -7.13 25.96
C LEU A 373 -20.16 -6.99 25.48
N VAL A 374 -19.73 -5.75 25.28
CA VAL A 374 -18.35 -5.40 24.93
C VAL A 374 -17.48 -5.37 26.18
N THR A 375 -17.89 -4.56 27.16
CA THR A 375 -17.17 -4.38 28.42
C THR A 375 -18.11 -3.85 29.50
N LEU A 376 -17.63 -3.81 30.72
CA LEU A 376 -18.34 -3.28 31.88
C LEU A 376 -17.46 -2.21 32.54
N VAL A 377 -18.06 -1.05 32.82
CA VAL A 377 -17.39 0.09 33.45
C VAL A 377 -17.91 0.24 34.87
N ASP A 378 -17.02 0.12 35.84
CA ASP A 378 -17.36 0.32 37.24
C ASP A 378 -16.95 1.73 37.68
N ILE A 379 -17.92 2.47 38.20
CA ILE A 379 -17.75 3.80 38.77
C ILE A 379 -18.02 3.69 40.26
N LYS A 380 -17.09 4.15 41.09
CA LYS A 380 -17.27 4.13 42.54
C LYS A 380 -18.02 5.36 42.98
N LEU A 381 -19.11 5.15 43.70
CA LEU A 381 -19.84 6.18 44.42
C LEU A 381 -19.45 6.10 45.89
N GLU A 382 -19.13 7.23 46.52
CA GLU A 382 -18.54 7.29 47.84
C GLU A 382 -19.24 8.32 48.72
N ASP A 383 -19.75 7.83 49.85
CA ASP A 383 -20.33 8.62 50.91
C ASP A 383 -19.52 8.53 52.24
N GLU A 384 -18.49 7.67 52.34
CA GLU A 384 -17.75 7.48 53.60
C GLU A 384 -16.79 8.64 53.97
N SER A 385 -16.34 9.46 53.02
CA SER A 385 -15.27 10.46 53.27
C SER A 385 -15.75 11.92 53.32
N SER A 386 -16.41 12.25 54.43
CA SER A 386 -16.68 13.63 54.87
C SER A 386 -15.45 14.39 55.36
N GLN A 387 -14.30 13.71 55.47
CA GLN A 387 -13.08 14.35 55.90
C GLN A 387 -12.58 15.33 54.82
N PRO A 388 -12.19 16.54 55.22
CA PRO A 388 -11.55 17.45 54.30
C PRO A 388 -10.23 16.89 53.77
N ILE A 389 -9.96 17.14 52.49
CA ILE A 389 -8.71 16.74 51.85
C ILE A 389 -7.86 17.99 51.64
N ARG A 390 -6.60 17.90 52.08
CA ARG A 390 -5.58 18.89 51.80
C ARG A 390 -4.73 18.43 50.64
N HIS A 391 -4.90 19.05 49.48
CA HIS A 391 -4.14 18.71 48.28
C HIS A 391 -2.74 19.35 48.32
N ALA A 392 -1.88 18.95 47.38
CA ALA A 392 -0.55 19.54 47.28
C ALA A 392 -0.64 21.07 47.04
N PRO A 393 0.26 21.87 47.64
CA PRO A 393 0.20 23.33 47.59
C PRO A 393 0.40 23.89 46.17
N LEU A 394 -0.10 25.10 45.95
CA LEU A 394 0.12 25.83 44.71
C LEU A 394 1.58 26.28 44.61
N LYS A 395 2.04 26.53 43.37
CA LYS A 395 3.44 26.89 43.08
C LYS A 395 3.90 28.20 43.73
N THR A 396 2.97 29.10 44.02
CA THR A 396 3.21 30.45 44.49
C THR A 396 2.01 30.95 45.27
N ASP A 397 2.23 31.96 46.12
CA ASP A 397 1.16 32.68 46.78
C ASP A 397 0.48 33.68 45.84
N PHE A 398 -0.81 33.91 46.04
CA PHE A 398 -1.64 34.82 45.25
C PHE A 398 -2.28 35.89 46.13
N LEU A 399 -2.51 37.07 45.56
CA LEU A 399 -3.10 38.20 46.27
C LEU A 399 -4.62 38.11 46.36
N ASP A 400 -5.26 37.76 45.24
CA ASP A 400 -6.70 37.55 45.16
C ASP A 400 -6.96 36.47 44.12
N THR A 401 -7.16 35.23 44.58
CA THR A 401 -7.27 34.09 43.66
C THR A 401 -8.63 34.02 43.02
N SER A 402 -8.63 33.75 41.73
CA SER A 402 -9.76 33.18 41.01
C SER A 402 -9.29 32.01 40.17
N SER A 403 -10.21 31.12 39.81
CA SER A 403 -9.89 29.84 39.22
C SER A 403 -10.90 29.34 38.19
N ALA A 404 -10.45 28.41 37.36
CA ALA A 404 -11.27 27.72 36.37
C ALA A 404 -10.75 26.30 36.17
N VAL A 405 -11.66 25.33 36.01
CA VAL A 405 -11.30 23.92 35.83
C VAL A 405 -11.73 23.43 34.45
N PHE A 406 -10.83 22.72 33.77
CA PHE A 406 -11.09 22.05 32.48
C PHE A 406 -10.42 20.69 32.48
N ASP A 407 -11.17 19.61 32.26
CA ASP A 407 -10.63 18.24 32.12
C ASP A 407 -9.63 17.89 33.25
N ASP A 408 -10.07 18.05 34.50
CA ASP A 408 -9.28 17.87 35.73
C ASP A 408 -8.06 18.80 35.90
N ILE A 409 -7.91 19.80 35.03
CA ILE A 409 -6.87 20.82 35.12
C ILE A 409 -7.44 22.10 35.70
N LEU A 410 -6.94 22.46 36.88
CA LEU A 410 -7.21 23.71 37.57
C LEU A 410 -6.24 24.80 37.08
N TYR A 411 -6.79 25.94 36.66
CA TYR A 411 -6.04 27.17 36.43
C TYR A 411 -6.35 28.14 37.56
N VAL A 412 -5.32 28.64 38.25
CA VAL A 412 -5.44 29.61 39.35
C VAL A 412 -4.72 30.89 38.98
N THR A 413 -5.34 32.04 39.24
CA THR A 413 -4.80 33.34 38.86
C THR A 413 -5.18 34.46 39.83
N ASP A 414 -4.35 35.50 39.92
CA ASP A 414 -4.69 36.81 40.48
C ASP A 414 -4.62 37.91 39.41
N GLY A 415 -4.73 37.53 38.13
CA GLY A 415 -4.55 38.41 36.97
C GLY A 415 -3.09 38.66 36.58
N GLN A 416 -2.13 38.53 37.50
CA GLN A 416 -0.69 38.66 37.21
C GLN A 416 -0.01 37.30 37.11
N LYS A 417 -0.29 36.40 38.04
CA LYS A 417 0.23 35.05 38.06
C LYS A 417 -0.81 34.08 37.52
N VAL A 418 -0.36 33.04 36.84
CA VAL A 418 -1.21 31.92 36.44
C VAL A 418 -0.50 30.63 36.77
N VAL A 419 -1.13 29.77 37.58
CA VAL A 419 -0.71 28.40 37.84
C VAL A 419 -1.66 27.46 37.13
N LYS A 420 -1.09 26.45 36.46
CA LYS A 420 -1.80 25.29 35.93
C LYS A 420 -1.50 24.11 36.84
N TYR A 421 -2.53 23.45 37.37
CA TYR A 421 -2.47 22.40 38.38
C TYR A 421 -3.27 21.18 37.94
N ASP A 422 -2.70 19.98 38.08
CA ASP A 422 -3.34 18.70 37.80
C ASP A 422 -4.06 18.22 39.07
N LEU A 423 -5.41 18.23 39.08
CA LEU A 423 -6.19 17.80 40.24
C LEU A 423 -6.06 16.29 40.50
N THR A 424 -5.84 15.48 39.46
CA THR A 424 -5.71 14.02 39.60
C THR A 424 -4.37 13.60 40.17
N LYS A 425 -3.30 14.27 39.74
CA LYS A 425 -1.93 13.98 40.18
C LYS A 425 -1.49 14.84 41.37
N GLU A 426 -2.36 15.75 41.81
CA GLU A 426 -2.11 16.73 42.86
C GLU A 426 -0.76 17.45 42.66
N GLN A 427 -0.56 18.05 41.48
CA GLN A 427 0.73 18.68 41.17
C GLN A 427 0.61 19.91 40.27
N ASN A 428 1.53 20.84 40.48
CA ASN A 428 1.70 21.99 39.59
C ASN A 428 2.30 21.54 38.25
N ILE A 429 1.62 21.85 37.16
CA ILE A 429 2.05 21.55 35.78
C ILE A 429 2.90 22.68 35.21
N ALA A 430 2.41 23.92 35.34
CA ALA A 430 3.04 25.08 34.74
C ALA A 430 2.73 26.35 35.54
N TYR A 431 3.57 27.36 35.38
CA TYR A 431 3.46 28.66 36.07
C TYR A 431 3.99 29.76 35.16
N ALA A 432 3.28 30.90 35.13
CA ALA A 432 3.73 32.12 34.49
C ALA A 432 3.44 33.34 35.36
N GLU A 433 4.33 34.33 35.27
CA GLU A 433 4.22 35.63 35.95
C GLU A 433 4.23 36.75 34.90
N ASN A 434 3.14 37.50 34.83
CA ASN A 434 2.87 38.49 33.79
C ASN A 434 3.19 39.91 34.28
N ILE A 435 4.44 40.13 34.73
CA ILE A 435 4.92 41.35 35.45
C ILE A 435 4.77 42.65 34.64
N PHE A 436 4.55 42.57 33.32
CA PHE A 436 4.33 43.75 32.46
C PHE A 436 2.86 44.16 32.31
N THR A 437 1.93 43.45 32.97
CA THR A 437 0.51 43.78 32.96
C THR A 437 0.16 44.70 34.15
N PRO A 438 -0.70 45.72 33.97
CA PRO A 438 -1.13 46.55 35.09
C PRO A 438 -1.79 45.67 36.16
N TYR A 439 -1.52 45.98 37.43
CA TYR A 439 -2.08 45.25 38.56
C TYR A 439 -3.61 45.26 38.48
N PHE A 440 -4.22 44.08 38.36
CA PHE A 440 -5.68 43.89 38.33
C PHE A 440 -6.15 43.57 39.75
N PHE A 441 -6.72 44.56 40.44
CA PHE A 441 -7.18 44.37 41.82
C PHE A 441 -8.63 43.87 41.80
N LEU A 442 -8.96 42.84 42.59
CA LEU A 442 -10.32 42.29 42.74
C LEU A 442 -10.96 41.88 41.41
N GLY A 443 -10.30 40.96 40.71
CA GLY A 443 -10.83 40.36 39.48
C GLY A 443 -11.30 38.94 39.70
N ASP A 444 -12.22 38.50 38.85
CA ASP A 444 -12.77 37.15 38.92
C ASP A 444 -12.75 36.45 37.56
N SER A 445 -12.76 35.13 37.56
CA SER A 445 -12.63 34.28 36.40
C SER A 445 -13.75 33.26 36.30
N ILE A 446 -14.04 32.83 35.07
CA ILE A 446 -15.08 31.84 34.80
C ILE A 446 -14.70 30.98 33.61
N ALA A 447 -15.01 29.69 33.71
CA ALA A 447 -14.89 28.73 32.64
C ALA A 447 -16.14 28.76 31.74
N HIS A 448 -15.96 28.80 30.43
CA HIS A 448 -17.04 28.59 29.48
C HIS A 448 -16.52 28.06 28.15
N ASN A 449 -17.17 27.03 27.59
CA ASN A 449 -16.82 26.42 26.31
C ASN A 449 -15.32 26.11 26.15
N GLY A 450 -14.67 25.63 27.21
CA GLY A 450 -13.25 25.28 27.21
C GLY A 450 -12.29 26.47 27.30
N GLU A 451 -12.80 27.69 27.43
CA GLU A 451 -12.02 28.92 27.62
C GLU A 451 -12.19 29.46 29.05
N MET A 452 -11.15 30.13 29.56
CA MET A 452 -11.20 30.86 30.83
C MET A 452 -11.25 32.35 30.51
N TYR A 453 -12.26 33.02 31.05
CA TYR A 453 -12.39 34.46 31.00
C TYR A 453 -12.02 35.05 32.35
N TYR A 454 -11.41 36.23 32.36
CA TYR A 454 -11.04 36.97 33.56
C TYR A 454 -11.50 38.42 33.42
N PHE A 455 -12.29 38.89 34.38
CA PHE A 455 -12.80 40.25 34.41
C PHE A 455 -12.23 41.02 35.59
N ALA A 456 -11.61 42.15 35.31
CA ALA A 456 -11.09 43.06 36.32
C ALA A 456 -11.03 44.48 35.77
N ASP A 457 -11.33 45.47 36.64
CA ASP A 457 -11.27 46.89 36.34
C ASP A 457 -12.07 47.30 35.09
N GLY A 458 -13.25 46.71 34.90
CA GLY A 458 -14.08 46.97 33.71
C GLY A 458 -13.57 46.34 32.41
N VAL A 459 -12.57 45.46 32.45
CA VAL A 459 -12.01 44.82 31.25
C VAL A 459 -12.11 43.31 31.33
N LEU A 460 -12.74 42.73 30.31
CA LEU A 460 -12.82 41.30 30.08
C LEU A 460 -11.61 40.82 29.27
N ARG A 461 -10.98 39.76 29.76
CA ARG A 461 -9.83 39.11 29.15
C ARG A 461 -10.07 37.62 29.01
N ARG A 462 -9.32 36.97 28.13
CA ARG A 462 -9.31 35.52 27.94
C ARG A 462 -7.92 34.97 28.20
N LEU A 463 -7.83 33.85 28.91
CA LEU A 463 -6.57 33.17 29.12
C LEU A 463 -6.11 32.44 27.84
N ASN A 464 -4.90 32.75 27.40
CA ASN A 464 -4.15 31.90 26.49
C ASN A 464 -3.55 30.73 27.30
N LYS A 465 -4.15 29.54 27.23
CA LYS A 465 -3.76 28.37 28.04
C LYS A 465 -2.37 27.80 27.72
N GLU A 466 -1.82 28.10 26.54
CA GLU A 466 -0.47 27.66 26.15
C GLU A 466 0.60 28.59 26.73
N LEU A 467 0.38 29.90 26.60
CA LEU A 467 1.33 30.92 27.06
C LEU A 467 1.10 31.34 28.52
N LEU A 468 -0.04 30.98 29.11
CA LEU A 468 -0.48 31.39 30.44
C LEU A 468 -0.51 32.92 30.60
N THR A 469 -1.02 33.61 29.57
CA THR A 469 -1.12 35.07 29.48
C THR A 469 -2.57 35.48 29.18
N PHE A 470 -2.95 36.69 29.56
CA PHE A 470 -4.30 37.21 29.30
C PHE A 470 -4.35 38.08 28.05
N GLU A 471 -5.30 37.77 27.17
CA GLU A 471 -5.60 38.51 25.95
C GLU A 471 -6.84 39.39 26.16
N PHE A 472 -6.84 40.61 25.64
CA PHE A 472 -7.98 41.51 25.71
C PHE A 472 -9.18 40.95 24.91
N VAL A 473 -10.37 41.00 25.51
CA VAL A 473 -11.64 40.65 24.84
C VAL A 473 -12.50 41.88 24.60
N SER A 474 -12.91 42.57 25.67
CA SER A 474 -13.75 43.78 25.57
C SER A 474 -13.68 44.60 26.86
N SER A 475 -14.01 45.89 26.78
CA SER A 475 -14.28 46.74 27.94
C SER A 475 -15.78 46.86 28.20
N ALA A 476 -16.16 46.83 29.48
CA ALA A 476 -17.52 47.07 29.93
C ALA A 476 -17.94 48.54 29.68
N PRO A 477 -19.26 48.86 29.67
CA PRO A 477 -19.75 50.22 29.46
C PRO A 477 -19.30 51.24 30.52
N GLU A 478 -18.91 50.76 31.70
CA GLU A 478 -18.38 51.53 32.82
C GLU A 478 -17.27 50.71 33.50
N ALA A 479 -16.32 51.36 34.16
CA ALA A 479 -15.39 50.66 35.03
C ALA A 479 -16.15 49.99 36.18
N LEU A 480 -15.83 48.74 36.48
CA LEU A 480 -16.39 47.97 37.58
C LEU A 480 -15.24 47.25 38.26
N GLY A 481 -14.57 47.93 39.17
CA GLY A 481 -13.58 47.29 40.05
C GLY A 481 -14.29 46.55 41.18
N GLY A 482 -13.74 45.42 41.62
CA GLY A 482 -14.32 44.62 42.70
C GLY A 482 -15.77 44.19 42.45
N SER A 483 -16.15 43.94 41.20
CA SER A 483 -17.48 43.38 40.92
C SER A 483 -17.71 42.11 41.73
N SER A 484 -18.97 41.77 41.98
CA SER A 484 -19.29 40.43 42.50
C SER A 484 -18.74 39.36 41.55
N GLN A 485 -18.62 38.13 42.06
CA GLN A 485 -18.20 37.01 41.23
C GLN A 485 -18.95 36.97 39.90
N ILE A 486 -18.22 36.74 38.82
CA ILE A 486 -18.80 36.71 37.48
C ILE A 486 -19.38 35.32 37.22
N GLN A 487 -20.50 35.28 36.50
CA GLN A 487 -21.19 34.02 36.24
C GLN A 487 -21.54 33.91 34.77
N VAL A 488 -21.59 32.67 34.27
CA VAL A 488 -22.04 32.40 32.90
C VAL A 488 -23.39 31.72 32.93
N ILE A 489 -24.33 32.28 32.15
CA ILE A 489 -25.64 31.67 31.87
C ILE A 489 -25.78 31.62 30.36
N GLU A 490 -25.99 30.42 29.83
CA GLU A 490 -25.93 30.11 28.40
C GLU A 490 -24.59 30.55 27.78
N ASN A 491 -24.54 31.67 27.05
CA ASN A 491 -23.35 32.18 26.39
C ASN A 491 -23.03 33.63 26.79
N LYS A 492 -23.53 34.05 27.96
CA LYS A 492 -23.40 35.42 28.47
C LYS A 492 -22.72 35.42 29.82
N ILE A 493 -21.73 36.28 29.99
CA ILE A 493 -21.09 36.58 31.28
C ILE A 493 -21.91 37.67 31.95
N TYR A 494 -22.27 37.48 33.21
CA TYR A 494 -23.01 38.44 34.03
C TYR A 494 -22.12 39.01 35.13
N MET A 495 -22.23 40.32 35.35
CA MET A 495 -21.54 41.05 36.41
C MET A 495 -22.53 41.91 37.19
N VAL A 496 -22.34 41.99 38.50
CA VAL A 496 -23.22 42.74 39.41
C VAL A 496 -22.40 43.54 40.41
N GLY A 497 -22.76 44.81 40.57
CA GLY A 497 -22.14 45.71 41.54
C GLY A 497 -20.70 46.08 41.17
N GLY A 498 -19.87 46.32 42.18
CA GLY A 498 -18.54 46.90 42.04
C GLY A 498 -18.55 48.42 42.20
N PHE A 499 -17.39 49.04 42.06
CA PHE A 499 -17.22 50.48 42.11
C PHE A 499 -16.86 51.06 40.74
N ASN A 500 -17.37 52.26 40.46
CA ASN A 500 -17.13 52.97 39.20
C ASN A 500 -15.79 53.73 39.17
N GLU A 501 -15.53 54.45 38.08
CA GLU A 501 -14.31 55.27 37.91
C GLU A 501 -14.12 56.36 38.99
N HIS A 502 -15.19 56.74 39.69
CA HIS A 502 -15.17 57.73 40.77
C HIS A 502 -14.98 57.09 42.15
N GLY A 503 -15.00 55.75 42.23
CA GLY A 503 -14.96 54.98 43.46
C GLY A 503 -16.32 54.83 44.16
N ASP A 504 -17.42 55.23 43.50
CA ASP A 504 -18.76 55.05 44.04
C ASP A 504 -19.20 53.59 43.86
N ILE A 505 -19.76 53.00 44.91
CA ILE A 505 -20.29 51.63 44.88
C ILE A 505 -21.62 51.65 44.14
N THR A 506 -21.81 50.71 43.24
CA THR A 506 -22.93 50.75 42.29
C THR A 506 -23.93 49.61 42.51
N ARG A 507 -25.12 49.80 41.95
CA ARG A 507 -26.16 48.77 41.76
C ARG A 507 -26.15 48.23 40.33
N SER A 508 -25.16 48.62 39.55
CA SER A 508 -25.12 48.36 38.11
C SER A 508 -24.98 46.86 37.87
N ALA A 509 -25.65 46.38 36.83
CA ALA A 509 -25.55 45.00 36.38
C ALA A 509 -25.43 45.00 34.87
N TYR A 510 -24.55 44.13 34.36
CA TYR A 510 -24.25 44.03 32.95
C TYR A 510 -24.16 42.56 32.53
N SER A 511 -24.45 42.30 31.26
CA SER A 511 -24.07 41.05 30.62
C SER A 511 -23.22 41.31 29.39
N TYR A 512 -22.25 40.44 29.12
CA TYR A 512 -21.51 40.39 27.87
C TYR A 512 -21.85 39.09 27.13
N ASP A 513 -22.38 39.21 25.92
CA ASP A 513 -22.64 38.07 25.04
C ASP A 513 -21.35 37.66 24.32
N LEU A 514 -20.89 36.43 24.54
CA LEU A 514 -19.63 35.95 24.00
C LEU A 514 -19.69 35.70 22.48
N GLU A 515 -20.88 35.41 21.94
CA GLU A 515 -21.09 35.17 20.51
C GLU A 515 -21.35 36.49 19.78
N ALA A 516 -22.29 37.29 20.27
CA ALA A 516 -22.61 38.59 19.67
C ALA A 516 -21.49 39.62 19.91
N ARG A 517 -20.65 39.41 20.94
CA ARG A 517 -19.58 40.32 21.38
C ARG A 517 -20.09 41.70 21.75
N GLU A 518 -21.24 41.73 22.42
CA GLU A 518 -21.95 42.95 22.78
C GLU A 518 -22.26 43.00 24.27
N TRP A 519 -22.15 44.20 24.84
CA TRP A 519 -22.56 44.48 26.22
C TRP A 519 -24.01 44.90 26.28
N LYS A 520 -24.72 44.43 27.30
CA LYS A 520 -26.08 44.87 27.63
C LYS A 520 -26.10 45.35 29.09
N THR A 521 -26.66 46.54 29.30
CA THR A 521 -27.04 47.02 30.65
C THR A 521 -28.32 46.32 31.09
N LEU A 522 -28.31 45.78 32.30
CA LEU A 522 -29.42 45.03 32.90
C LEU A 522 -30.14 45.88 33.95
N ALA A 523 -31.28 45.39 34.44
CA ALA A 523 -31.94 45.96 35.61
C ALA A 523 -30.97 46.04 36.80
N SER A 524 -30.96 47.18 37.50
CA SER A 524 -30.07 47.40 38.64
C SER A 524 -30.43 46.51 39.83
N ALA A 525 -29.42 45.98 40.52
CA ALA A 525 -29.57 45.18 41.73
C ALA A 525 -30.33 45.91 42.84
N ASN A 526 -30.88 45.20 43.82
CA ASN A 526 -31.69 45.82 44.89
C ASN A 526 -30.89 46.79 45.77
N VAL A 527 -29.62 46.49 46.03
CA VAL A 527 -28.71 47.25 46.91
C VAL A 527 -27.35 47.42 46.25
N GLU A 528 -26.64 48.47 46.66
CA GLU A 528 -25.24 48.72 46.31
C GLU A 528 -24.38 47.61 46.92
N ARG A 529 -23.47 47.03 46.13
CA ARG A 529 -22.60 45.95 46.60
C ARG A 529 -21.32 45.82 45.78
N TYR A 530 -20.31 45.20 46.37
CA TYR A 530 -19.10 44.73 45.68
C TYR A 530 -18.55 43.51 46.44
N ASP A 531 -17.72 42.68 45.80
CA ASP A 531 -17.18 41.42 46.36
C ASP A 531 -18.27 40.50 46.96
N SER A 532 -19.38 40.30 46.23
CA SER A 532 -20.46 39.39 46.65
C SER A 532 -20.25 38.00 46.07
N ALA A 533 -20.68 36.98 46.82
CA ALA A 533 -20.74 35.62 46.30
C ALA A 533 -21.89 35.50 45.30
N THR A 534 -21.67 34.79 44.21
CA THR A 534 -22.72 34.56 43.21
C THR A 534 -22.79 33.11 42.78
N ALA A 535 -23.98 32.64 42.44
CA ALA A 535 -24.20 31.28 41.98
C ALA A 535 -25.33 31.23 40.95
N VAL A 536 -25.36 30.21 40.10
CA VAL A 536 -26.35 30.07 39.03
C VAL A 536 -27.11 28.76 39.17
N ILE A 537 -28.44 28.82 39.11
CA ILE A 537 -29.29 27.65 38.91
C ILE A 537 -30.26 27.95 37.77
N GLY A 538 -30.13 27.21 36.67
CA GLY A 538 -30.88 27.44 35.43
C GLY A 538 -30.67 28.88 34.90
N ASP A 539 -31.76 29.60 34.68
CA ASP A 539 -31.77 31.00 34.21
C ASP A 539 -31.65 32.05 35.32
N THR A 540 -31.32 31.64 36.55
CA THR A 540 -31.36 32.52 37.72
C THR A 540 -29.98 32.69 38.33
N LEU A 541 -29.54 33.95 38.41
CA LEU A 541 -28.34 34.37 39.12
C LEU A 541 -28.71 34.72 40.56
N TYR A 542 -28.08 34.08 41.54
CA TYR A 542 -28.22 34.40 42.95
C TYR A 542 -27.00 35.22 43.41
N VAL A 543 -27.24 36.21 44.26
CA VAL A 543 -26.19 37.10 44.79
C VAL A 543 -26.34 37.20 46.30
N PHE A 544 -25.27 36.86 47.02
CA PHE A 544 -25.26 36.75 48.48
C PHE A 544 -24.27 37.72 49.12
N GLY A 545 -24.77 38.56 50.01
CA GLY A 545 -23.94 39.45 50.82
C GLY A 545 -23.11 40.41 49.97
N GLY A 546 -21.84 40.56 50.35
CA GLY A 546 -20.91 41.55 49.82
C GLY A 546 -20.86 42.81 50.66
N ASN A 547 -19.83 43.64 50.44
CA ASN A 547 -19.70 44.92 51.11
C ASN A 547 -20.91 45.82 50.79
N TYR A 548 -21.38 46.60 51.77
CA TYR A 548 -22.54 47.52 51.65
C TYR A 548 -23.91 46.89 51.35
N SER A 549 -23.98 45.57 51.20
CA SER A 549 -25.23 44.83 50.97
C SER A 549 -26.18 44.81 52.17
N ASN A 550 -25.69 45.08 53.38
CA ASN A 550 -26.43 44.90 54.64
C ASN A 550 -27.01 43.48 54.79
N PHE A 551 -26.20 42.46 54.45
CA PHE A 551 -26.51 41.03 54.60
C PHE A 551 -27.62 40.53 53.67
N GLU A 552 -27.95 41.33 52.66
CA GLU A 552 -29.00 41.02 51.69
C GLU A 552 -28.54 39.93 50.73
N TYR A 553 -29.50 39.08 50.38
CA TYR A 553 -29.37 38.20 49.24
C TYR A 553 -30.61 38.30 48.36
N SER A 554 -30.38 38.23 47.07
CA SER A 554 -31.39 38.37 46.02
C SER A 554 -31.07 37.49 44.83
N SER A 555 -32.08 37.25 44.01
CA SER A 555 -31.93 36.59 42.73
C SER A 555 -32.29 37.53 41.58
N TYR A 556 -31.66 37.29 40.43
CA TYR A 556 -31.90 37.96 39.17
C TYR A 556 -32.27 36.91 38.12
N ASN A 557 -33.44 37.09 37.50
CA ASN A 557 -33.90 36.20 36.44
C ASN A 557 -33.53 36.79 35.07
N THR A 558 -32.70 36.08 34.30
CA THR A 558 -32.14 36.58 33.03
C THR A 558 -33.20 36.78 31.94
N GLN A 559 -34.26 35.99 31.96
CA GLN A 559 -35.33 36.00 30.96
C GLN A 559 -36.25 37.22 31.13
N SER A 560 -36.57 37.56 32.37
CA SER A 560 -37.45 38.70 32.71
C SER A 560 -36.72 40.01 32.98
N ASP A 561 -35.38 39.99 33.09
CA ASP A 561 -34.54 41.14 33.42
C ASP A 561 -35.03 41.82 34.72
N SER A 562 -35.20 41.02 35.77
CA SER A 562 -35.79 41.48 37.03
C SER A 562 -35.17 40.84 38.27
N TRP A 563 -35.13 41.63 39.35
CA TRP A 563 -34.60 41.24 40.66
C TRP A 563 -35.71 40.85 41.63
N THR A 564 -35.47 39.78 42.40
CA THR A 564 -36.31 39.35 43.51
C THR A 564 -35.49 39.39 44.81
N SER A 565 -36.00 40.09 45.83
CA SER A 565 -35.36 40.08 47.16
C SER A 565 -35.77 38.80 47.88
N LEU A 566 -34.78 38.04 48.36
CA LEU A 566 -34.99 36.78 49.06
C LEU A 566 -34.90 36.97 50.58
N GLY A 567 -34.04 37.88 51.04
CA GLY A 567 -34.07 38.34 52.43
C GLY A 567 -32.73 38.86 52.92
N THR A 568 -32.54 38.78 54.23
CA THR A 568 -31.27 39.10 54.89
C THR A 568 -30.85 37.93 55.77
N TYR A 569 -29.58 37.54 55.71
CA TYR A 569 -29.04 36.44 56.52
C TYR A 569 -27.76 36.90 57.22
N HIS A 570 -27.80 37.05 58.55
CA HIS A 570 -26.70 37.68 59.31
C HIS A 570 -25.32 37.02 59.11
N PRO A 571 -25.19 35.70 58.87
CA PRO A 571 -23.90 35.10 58.51
C PRO A 571 -23.26 35.64 57.21
N LEU A 572 -24.04 36.29 56.31
CA LEU A 572 -23.54 36.99 55.12
C LEU A 572 -22.98 38.38 55.43
N ASN A 573 -22.39 38.57 56.62
CA ASN A 573 -21.98 39.88 57.12
C ASN A 573 -20.64 40.41 56.63
N ARG A 574 -20.03 39.72 55.67
CA ARG A 574 -18.71 40.07 55.17
C ARG A 574 -18.67 40.07 53.65
N ASP A 575 -17.54 40.53 53.18
CA ASP A 575 -17.14 40.59 51.79
C ASP A 575 -16.30 39.39 51.39
N LYS A 576 -16.22 39.17 50.07
CA LYS A 576 -15.38 38.15 49.45
C LYS A 576 -15.77 36.71 49.79
N HIS A 577 -17.04 36.51 50.15
CA HIS A 577 -17.65 35.20 50.10
C HIS A 577 -17.57 34.66 48.66
N THR A 578 -17.48 33.35 48.53
CA THR A 578 -17.59 32.64 47.26
C THR A 578 -18.76 31.67 47.31
N ALA A 579 -19.38 31.38 46.18
CA ALA A 579 -20.46 30.42 46.12
C ALA A 579 -20.32 29.42 44.97
N VAL A 580 -20.79 28.21 45.21
CA VAL A 580 -20.92 27.15 44.21
C VAL A 580 -22.30 26.52 44.31
N THR A 581 -22.75 25.95 43.20
CA THR A 581 -24.04 25.28 43.11
C THR A 581 -23.86 23.79 42.90
N SER A 582 -24.72 23.00 43.53
CA SER A 582 -24.85 21.57 43.28
C SER A 582 -26.33 21.23 43.40
N GLY A 583 -26.94 20.81 42.29
CA GLY A 583 -28.38 20.55 42.22
C GLY A 583 -29.20 21.80 42.56
N LYS A 584 -30.15 21.65 43.47
CA LYS A 584 -30.94 22.77 44.02
C LYS A 584 -30.22 23.59 45.10
N TYR A 585 -29.07 23.15 45.57
CA TYR A 585 -28.35 23.77 46.68
C TYR A 585 -27.31 24.78 46.20
N ILE A 586 -27.17 25.85 46.98
CA ILE A 586 -26.10 26.83 46.84
C ILE A 586 -25.25 26.81 48.12
N TYR A 587 -23.96 26.56 47.96
CA TYR A 587 -22.99 26.55 49.05
C TYR A 587 -22.25 27.88 49.03
N VAL A 588 -22.49 28.71 50.03
CA VAL A 588 -21.81 29.98 50.24
C VAL A 588 -20.72 29.80 51.29
N LEU A 589 -19.47 30.01 50.90
CA LEU A 589 -18.32 29.84 51.77
C LEU A 589 -17.92 31.17 52.38
N LYS A 590 -17.56 31.10 53.65
CA LYS A 590 -17.06 32.25 54.38
C LYS A 590 -15.55 32.39 54.23
N THR A 591 -15.14 33.58 53.82
CA THR A 591 -13.73 33.93 53.72
C THR A 591 -13.34 34.79 54.92
N GLU A 592 -12.39 34.32 55.74
CA GLU A 592 -11.91 35.06 56.89
C GLU A 592 -10.44 35.47 56.71
N LEU A 593 -10.19 36.77 56.66
CA LEU A 593 -8.83 37.35 56.54
C LEU A 593 -7.92 37.04 57.76
N TYR A 594 -8.46 36.74 58.95
CA TYR A 594 -7.67 36.55 60.18
C TYR A 594 -8.28 35.54 61.18
N GLY A 595 -8.92 34.49 60.67
CA GLY A 595 -9.63 33.50 61.49
C GLY A 595 -8.75 32.32 61.91
N TYR A 596 -8.50 32.14 63.22
CA TYR A 596 -7.99 30.87 63.77
C TYR A 596 -9.06 29.75 63.78
N GLY A 597 -10.04 29.82 62.87
CA GLY A 597 -11.26 29.02 62.88
C GLY A 597 -11.33 28.01 61.74
N TYR A 598 -12.26 27.08 61.91
CA TYR A 598 -12.64 26.08 60.92
C TYR A 598 -13.46 26.70 59.78
N GLN A 599 -13.31 26.16 58.59
CA GLN A 599 -13.97 26.64 57.38
C GLN A 599 -15.48 26.50 57.52
N GLU A 600 -16.20 27.63 57.44
CA GLU A 600 -17.64 27.72 57.54
C GLU A 600 -18.26 27.71 56.14
N VAL A 601 -19.18 26.79 55.90
CA VAL A 601 -19.94 26.66 54.65
C VAL A 601 -21.42 26.74 54.98
N MET A 602 -22.13 27.61 54.27
CA MET A 602 -23.56 27.82 54.42
C MET A 602 -24.26 27.22 53.21
N ARG A 603 -25.20 26.30 53.41
CA ARG A 603 -26.01 25.71 52.33
C ARG A 603 -27.38 26.38 52.29
N TYR A 604 -27.75 26.92 51.14
CA TYR A 604 -29.06 27.48 50.86
C TYR A 604 -29.83 26.52 49.95
N ASP A 605 -31.00 26.07 50.40
CA ASP A 605 -31.95 25.29 49.59
C ASP A 605 -32.87 26.24 48.85
N THR A 606 -32.77 26.27 47.52
CA THR A 606 -33.54 27.19 46.67
C THR A 606 -35.01 26.80 46.50
N GLU A 607 -35.38 25.55 46.79
CA GLU A 607 -36.77 25.08 46.72
C GLU A 607 -37.52 25.35 48.04
N LEU A 608 -36.83 25.14 49.16
CA LEU A 608 -37.41 25.30 50.49
C LEU A 608 -37.21 26.69 51.09
N ASP A 609 -36.32 27.50 50.52
CA ASP A 609 -35.91 28.81 51.05
C ASP A 609 -35.39 28.71 52.49
N THR A 610 -34.46 27.76 52.72
CA THR A 610 -33.89 27.49 54.04
C THR A 610 -32.37 27.47 54.04
N TRP A 611 -31.78 27.75 55.20
CA TRP A 611 -30.33 27.81 55.39
C TRP A 611 -29.84 26.77 56.39
N GLN A 612 -28.70 26.16 56.10
CA GLN A 612 -27.92 25.29 56.98
C GLN A 612 -26.47 25.77 57.05
N ILE A 613 -25.78 25.50 58.16
CA ILE A 613 -24.36 25.85 58.34
C ILE A 613 -23.61 24.62 58.80
N ARG A 614 -22.45 24.37 58.20
CA ARG A 614 -21.49 23.35 58.62
C ARG A 614 -20.10 23.95 58.78
N TYR A 615 -19.32 23.38 59.70
CA TYR A 615 -17.91 23.71 59.93
C TYR A 615 -17.05 22.50 59.59
N PHE A 616 -16.06 22.70 58.72
CA PHE A 616 -15.13 21.66 58.30
C PHE A 616 -13.78 21.83 58.98
N ASP A 617 -13.10 20.72 59.29
CA ASP A 617 -11.74 20.67 59.87
C ASP A 617 -10.65 21.11 58.86
N VAL A 618 -10.91 22.23 58.18
CA VAL A 618 -10.01 22.97 57.28
C VAL A 618 -9.82 24.33 57.91
N LEU A 619 -8.57 24.77 58.07
CA LEU A 619 -8.29 26.11 58.54
C LEU A 619 -8.67 27.13 57.47
N ASN A 620 -9.35 28.20 57.85
CA ASN A 620 -9.70 29.27 56.92
C ASN A 620 -8.43 30.04 56.50
N TYR A 621 -7.89 29.75 55.31
CA TYR A 621 -6.72 30.41 54.73
C TYR A 621 -7.12 31.51 53.74
N ALA A 622 -8.20 32.23 54.00
CA ALA A 622 -8.73 33.25 53.10
C ALA A 622 -8.98 32.74 51.66
N TYR A 623 -9.58 31.55 51.51
CA TYR A 623 -10.01 31.04 50.20
C TYR A 623 -10.88 32.07 49.47
N ARG A 624 -10.44 32.50 48.28
CA ARG A 624 -11.11 33.55 47.50
C ARG A 624 -11.99 32.99 46.40
N ASP A 625 -11.84 31.70 46.08
CA ASP A 625 -12.62 31.08 45.03
C ASP A 625 -12.90 29.60 45.32
N THR A 626 -13.98 29.10 44.74
CA THR A 626 -14.47 27.73 44.94
C THR A 626 -15.12 27.18 43.69
N PHE A 627 -15.04 25.86 43.50
CA PHE A 627 -15.74 25.16 42.42
C PHE A 627 -16.17 23.75 42.88
N ILE A 628 -17.13 23.15 42.18
CA ILE A 628 -17.45 21.72 42.34
C ILE A 628 -16.60 20.90 41.39
N HIS A 629 -15.99 19.83 41.90
CA HIS A 629 -15.28 18.87 41.08
C HIS A 629 -15.44 17.47 41.66
N LYS A 630 -15.89 16.53 40.82
CA LYS A 630 -16.11 15.11 41.19
C LYS A 630 -16.93 14.96 42.48
N GLY A 631 -17.92 15.84 42.67
CA GLY A 631 -18.82 15.84 43.82
C GLY A 631 -18.26 16.48 45.09
N ARG A 632 -17.07 17.09 45.08
CA ARG A 632 -16.54 17.84 46.24
C ARG A 632 -16.52 19.34 45.98
N ILE A 633 -16.65 20.12 47.04
CA ILE A 633 -16.48 21.58 47.03
C ILE A 633 -14.98 21.85 47.23
N TYR A 634 -14.32 22.30 46.18
CA TYR A 634 -12.93 22.72 46.23
C TYR A 634 -12.82 24.17 46.65
N LEU A 635 -11.82 24.45 47.48
CA LEU A 635 -11.47 25.76 47.99
C LEU A 635 -10.08 26.12 47.50
N VAL A 636 -9.96 27.29 46.87
CA VAL A 636 -8.71 27.79 46.33
C VAL A 636 -8.46 29.18 46.88
N GLY A 637 -7.25 29.38 47.38
CA GLY A 637 -6.78 30.68 47.83
C GLY A 637 -5.73 30.62 48.90
N GLY A 638 -5.37 31.80 49.39
CA GLY A 638 -4.30 32.07 50.32
C GLY A 638 -4.27 33.55 50.67
N ASP A 639 -3.44 33.90 51.64
CA ASP A 639 -3.15 35.26 52.09
C ASP A 639 -1.67 35.57 51.80
N ASP A 640 -1.38 36.57 50.98
CA ASP A 640 -0.02 36.94 50.61
C ASP A 640 0.81 37.50 51.78
N ASP A 641 0.16 37.91 52.88
CA ASP A 641 0.82 38.27 54.14
C ASP A 641 1.34 37.05 54.92
N VAL A 642 1.00 35.83 54.49
CA VAL A 642 1.43 34.55 55.08
C VAL A 642 2.15 33.72 54.03
N GLU A 643 3.45 33.49 54.23
CA GLU A 643 4.27 32.63 53.36
C GLU A 643 3.67 31.20 53.26
N ASP A 644 3.58 30.65 52.04
CA ASP A 644 2.98 29.33 51.74
C ASP A 644 1.49 29.22 52.11
N SER A 645 0.71 30.28 51.94
CA SER A 645 -0.72 30.28 52.25
C SER A 645 -1.59 29.78 51.11
N SER A 646 -1.15 29.88 49.86
CA SER A 646 -1.97 29.52 48.70
C SER A 646 -2.11 28.01 48.51
N ARG A 647 -3.33 27.53 48.66
CA ARG A 647 -3.66 26.12 48.82
C ARG A 647 -4.86 25.72 47.97
N VAL A 648 -4.97 24.41 47.80
CA VAL A 648 -6.14 23.73 47.26
C VAL A 648 -6.58 22.74 48.32
N ASP A 649 -7.77 22.93 48.85
CA ASP A 649 -8.40 22.01 49.80
C ASP A 649 -9.77 21.61 49.23
N SER A 650 -10.33 20.48 49.65
CA SER A 650 -11.68 20.09 49.26
C SER A 650 -12.48 19.52 50.41
N VAL A 651 -13.74 19.91 50.49
CA VAL A 651 -14.70 19.42 51.49
C VAL A 651 -15.85 18.71 50.78
N TYR A 652 -16.41 17.73 51.47
CA TYR A 652 -17.61 17.03 51.07
C TYR A 652 -18.74 17.48 51.99
N TRP A 653 -19.85 17.98 51.45
CA TRP A 653 -20.99 18.32 52.29
C TRP A 653 -21.62 17.04 52.83
N GLY A 654 -22.16 16.16 51.99
CA GLY A 654 -22.70 14.86 52.44
C GLY A 654 -23.89 14.94 53.40
N ASP A 655 -24.29 13.79 53.91
CA ASP A 655 -25.69 13.51 54.29
C ASP A 655 -26.09 13.95 55.72
N ASP A 656 -25.13 14.38 56.55
CA ASP A 656 -25.30 14.66 57.99
C ASP A 656 -26.05 15.96 58.37
#